data_AF-A0A6J5AGU7-F1
#
_entry.id   AF-A0A6J5AGU7-F1
#
_cell.length_a   1.000
_cell.length_b   1.000
_cell.length_c   1.000
_cell.angle_alpha   90.00
_cell.angle_beta   90.00
_cell.angle_gamma   90.00
#
_symmetry.space_group_name_H-M   'P 1'
#
loop_
_entity.id
_entity.type
_entity.pdbx_description
1 polymer ?
#
loop_
_entity_poly.entity_id
_entity_poly.type
_entity_poly.pdbx_seq_one_letter_code
_entity_poly.pdbx_strand_id
1 'polypeptide(L)'
;MATGEAPIAEMRATQDSAFDVVLSPVASTLRPALDAIRIVDNLFAIGRSEAPFSDYPAERINRLSRRHARVFTEHGAVYVADLGSKNGTTLNGNAVRQAPARLRAGDELCFGGELCYRVSIEPRARIVVARATPTPGLLLVPQRDDLELQPIDVQAFPFLISKADEVFSRYKDRYPHQVNYISRRHAHIFLKGGELYLEDLGSTNGTFVGGKRLDETAVPLVEGDLLAFGGDHFVYRVTLQKPPEVEPTVTQLFLNPASDEAADTDKTTFVGAAHSFLDIFCVDPGLQREDEVNEAAQAASAHAKRDTVTGSASGTTGANGTSSTNGKSRANGTHDKQGANGAHGTNAAKGRRWRLLAGELSKAFAGGDHAMSRRAVWWSGAAFAMLVAIALTLYLRGSSERELKNLLASGDYTSAVSAANGYLEKHPADTKVSALASEALLKAKLPDWLNTLQKAQFDQADTLLKEMRALSANNADASSLVGELQWVGDLERFVAGRGGVDAPIRMYADEATISGLLQRWDDDARSHQRALDRIASYVPIFAEPYAQALSHLRKLESDDSVYLAAIDRLNGTIRTELARDKPDALPAVLDDYAQRYPRLAGLDRVREDLRHYTDVLNAALSRQLTPLLALLKTVRFSTPPFQAQFQQLSASRLPSADVIQRHDAASAAWQRGDTQQALADLQAMPAGPWSEVIASELAHKKAQLDQFADLQKTRGGKDYDERLLSFYASLDPVADVWFAQSIQKDVAALHDKALARAQDLMLRAQSLWKQYRASGPIGGTQRLEAGISPGFRSEARLLSDAQSAAQQGMRIYTQLKADHPADFDRLLTDIQAEADLQRRSLTELRMVLDPGLLKAKLALIGGEQSEARQSP
;
A
#
# COMPACT_ATOMS: atom_id res chain seq x y z
N MET A 1 10.66 19.60 52.07
CA MET A 1 10.17 19.43 50.68
C MET A 1 11.11 20.19 49.77
N ALA A 2 11.36 19.70 48.57
CA ALA A 2 12.08 20.43 47.52
C ALA A 2 11.28 20.32 46.23
N THR A 3 11.02 21.45 45.58
CA THR A 3 10.25 21.56 44.33
C THR A 3 11.21 21.55 43.15
N GLY A 4 11.04 20.65 42.17
CA GLY A 4 11.92 20.64 41.00
C GLY A 4 11.74 19.52 39.96
N GLU A 5 11.07 18.42 40.31
CA GLU A 5 10.87 17.30 39.38
C GLU A 5 9.37 17.04 39.16
N ALA A 6 8.94 17.10 37.89
CA ALA A 6 7.60 16.71 37.46
C ALA A 6 7.57 15.19 37.14
N PRO A 7 6.42 14.51 37.25
CA PRO A 7 6.37 13.06 37.06
C PRO A 7 6.54 12.65 35.60
N ILE A 8 7.14 11.47 35.38
CA ILE A 8 7.37 10.85 34.05
C ILE A 8 6.09 10.69 33.21
N ALA A 9 4.90 10.81 33.81
CA ALA A 9 3.62 10.89 33.11
C ALA A 9 3.54 12.05 32.08
N GLU A 10 4.11 13.23 32.38
CA GLU A 10 4.13 14.33 31.39
C GLU A 10 5.05 14.01 30.19
N MET A 11 6.09 13.21 30.42
CA MET A 11 7.06 12.79 29.41
C MET A 11 6.51 11.76 28.41
N ARG A 12 5.25 11.32 28.56
CA ARG A 12 4.49 10.55 27.57
C ARG A 12 3.37 11.35 26.88
N ALA A 13 3.12 12.60 27.29
CA ALA A 13 2.07 13.44 26.71
C ALA A 13 2.54 14.26 25.50
N THR A 14 3.85 14.42 25.31
CA THR A 14 4.45 15.32 24.31
C THR A 14 4.61 14.71 22.91
N GLN A 15 4.03 13.54 22.65
CA GLN A 15 4.16 12.87 21.34
C GLN A 15 3.12 13.36 20.31
N ASP A 16 2.18 14.23 20.70
CA ASP A 16 1.09 14.74 19.84
C ASP A 16 0.63 16.18 20.21
N SER A 17 1.52 16.93 20.87
CA SER A 17 1.27 18.32 21.33
C SER A 17 2.06 19.32 20.49
N ALA A 18 1.41 20.01 19.56
CA ALA A 18 2.00 21.16 18.89
C ALA A 18 2.29 22.28 19.91
N PHE A 19 3.48 22.88 19.81
CA PHE A 19 3.92 24.01 20.62
C PHE A 19 4.61 25.06 19.75
N ASP A 20 4.51 26.31 20.15
CA ASP A 20 5.23 27.43 19.52
C ASP A 20 6.45 27.78 20.36
N VAL A 21 7.56 28.18 19.71
CA VAL A 21 8.75 28.70 20.42
C VAL A 21 8.76 30.22 20.29
N VAL A 22 8.62 30.92 21.42
CA VAL A 22 8.54 32.39 21.45
C VAL A 22 9.83 32.95 22.05
N LEU A 23 10.59 33.67 21.22
CA LEU A 23 11.77 34.41 21.62
C LEU A 23 11.35 35.83 22.03
N SER A 24 11.15 36.05 23.33
CA SER A 24 10.76 37.35 23.89
C SER A 24 12.01 38.18 24.19
N PRO A 25 12.23 39.37 23.58
CA PRO A 25 13.49 40.08 23.70
C PRO A 25 13.81 40.52 25.14
N VAL A 26 15.06 40.34 25.55
CA VAL A 26 15.55 40.79 26.86
C VAL A 26 15.71 42.31 26.84
N ALA A 27 15.39 42.96 27.96
CA ALA A 27 15.31 44.42 28.06
C ALA A 27 16.67 45.11 27.85
N SER A 28 16.97 45.45 26.59
CA SER A 28 18.14 46.22 26.18
C SER A 28 17.94 47.72 26.42
N THR A 29 19.04 48.43 26.68
CA THR A 29 19.06 49.90 26.81
C THR A 29 18.85 50.65 25.49
N LEU A 30 18.87 49.94 24.35
CA LEU A 30 18.80 50.50 23.00
C LEU A 30 17.34 50.54 22.49
N ARG A 31 16.75 51.75 22.37
CA ARG A 31 15.42 51.95 21.74
C ARG A 31 15.50 51.99 20.20
N PRO A 32 14.41 51.67 19.46
CA PRO A 32 13.18 51.04 19.94
C PRO A 32 13.44 49.64 20.49
N ALA A 33 12.45 49.08 21.21
CA ALA A 33 12.50 47.68 21.62
C ALA A 33 12.50 46.78 20.38
N LEU A 34 13.08 45.59 20.52
CA LEU A 34 12.90 44.50 19.55
C LEU A 34 11.48 43.92 19.73
N ASP A 35 10.96 43.26 18.70
CA ASP A 35 9.72 42.50 18.76
C ASP A 35 9.95 41.05 19.22
N ALA A 36 8.89 40.40 19.71
CA ALA A 36 8.93 38.98 20.08
C ALA A 36 8.79 38.09 18.83
N ILE A 37 9.74 37.18 18.62
CA ILE A 37 9.75 36.29 17.46
C ILE A 37 9.03 34.99 17.82
N ARG A 38 7.88 34.72 17.21
CA ARG A 38 7.15 33.45 17.34
C ARG A 38 7.57 32.51 16.22
N ILE A 39 8.26 31.44 16.57
CA ILE A 39 8.68 30.36 15.67
C ILE A 39 7.57 29.29 15.67
N VAL A 40 7.02 29.05 14.48
CA VAL A 40 5.94 28.07 14.22
C VAL A 40 6.41 26.94 13.29
N ASP A 41 7.46 27.18 12.50
CA ASP A 41 8.10 26.18 11.64
C ASP A 41 9.09 25.30 12.44
N ASN A 42 9.24 24.02 12.06
CA ASN A 42 10.18 23.08 12.70
C ASN A 42 11.67 23.45 12.54
N LEU A 43 11.99 24.38 11.63
CA LEU A 43 13.34 24.88 11.35
C LEU A 43 13.29 26.38 11.11
N PHE A 44 13.99 27.16 11.95
CA PHE A 44 14.04 28.62 11.87
C PHE A 44 15.48 29.12 11.67
N ALA A 45 15.70 29.83 10.56
CA ALA A 45 17.00 30.37 10.20
C ALA A 45 17.24 31.74 10.85
N ILE A 46 18.41 31.93 11.45
CA ILE A 46 18.81 33.18 12.10
C ILE A 46 20.02 33.76 11.35
N GLY A 47 19.86 34.98 10.84
CA GLY A 47 20.88 35.68 10.06
C GLY A 47 20.40 37.05 9.60
N ARG A 48 21.33 37.95 9.27
CA ARG A 48 21.04 39.36 8.89
C ARG A 48 20.31 39.54 7.55
N SER A 49 19.97 38.44 6.89
CA SER A 49 19.26 38.40 5.61
C SER A 49 17.99 37.55 5.70
N GLU A 50 17.62 37.10 6.90
CA GLU A 50 16.39 36.36 7.21
C GLU A 50 15.44 37.25 8.01
N ALA A 51 14.15 37.23 7.67
CA ALA A 51 13.12 37.92 8.45
C ALA A 51 12.92 37.23 9.83
N PRO A 52 12.63 37.98 10.90
CA PRO A 52 12.43 39.43 10.97
C PRO A 52 13.74 40.23 11.13
N PHE A 53 14.91 39.57 11.22
CA PHE A 53 16.18 40.27 11.44
C PHE A 53 16.57 41.17 10.26
N SER A 54 16.21 40.83 9.02
CA SER A 54 16.36 41.67 7.83
C SER A 54 15.77 43.07 7.97
N ASP A 55 14.75 43.21 8.82
CA ASP A 55 13.90 44.38 8.91
C ASP A 55 14.37 45.33 10.04
N TYR A 56 15.35 44.88 10.83
CA TYR A 56 16.00 45.68 11.87
C TYR A 56 17.03 46.65 11.27
N PRO A 57 17.22 47.85 11.87
CA PRO A 57 18.25 48.80 11.44
C PRO A 57 19.63 48.16 11.32
N ALA A 58 20.32 48.43 10.20
CA ALA A 58 21.59 47.78 9.84
C ALA A 58 22.64 47.78 10.97
N GLU A 59 22.71 48.86 11.75
CA GLU A 59 23.57 49.00 12.93
C GLU A 59 23.46 47.82 13.92
N ARG A 60 22.23 47.32 14.15
CA ARG A 60 21.94 46.21 15.08
C ARG A 60 22.27 44.83 14.51
N ILE A 61 22.18 44.66 13.19
CA ILE A 61 22.41 43.39 12.50
C ILE A 61 23.79 43.29 11.84
N ASN A 62 24.62 44.34 11.93
CA ASN A 62 26.03 44.31 11.53
C ASN A 62 26.85 43.22 12.24
N ARG A 63 26.48 42.87 13.49
CA ARG A 63 27.09 41.78 14.26
C ARG A 63 26.54 40.39 13.92
N LEU A 64 25.38 40.32 13.27
CA LEU A 64 24.74 39.08 12.86
C LEU A 64 25.35 38.61 11.52
N SER A 65 25.62 37.31 11.37
CA SER A 65 26.14 36.75 10.11
C SER A 65 25.01 36.62 9.07
N ARG A 66 25.33 36.43 7.77
CA ARG A 66 24.31 36.07 6.76
C ARG A 66 23.59 34.77 7.14
N ARG A 67 24.38 33.75 7.47
CA ARG A 67 23.96 32.51 8.14
C ARG A 67 24.64 32.55 9.52
N HIS A 68 23.88 32.68 10.61
CA HIS A 68 24.43 32.87 11.97
C HIS A 68 24.10 31.68 12.87
N ALA A 69 22.82 31.33 12.99
CA ALA A 69 22.36 30.21 13.79
C ALA A 69 21.10 29.56 13.18
N ARG A 70 20.66 28.44 13.74
CA ARG A 70 19.31 27.87 13.53
C ARG A 70 18.71 27.45 14.85
N VAL A 71 17.41 27.65 15.00
CA VAL A 71 16.58 26.99 16.03
C VAL A 71 15.77 25.90 15.32
N PHE A 72 15.65 24.72 15.93
CA PHE A 72 14.91 23.60 15.34
C PHE A 72 14.27 22.71 16.40
N THR A 73 13.24 21.97 15.97
CA THR A 73 12.48 21.04 16.82
C THR A 73 12.71 19.60 16.37
N GLU A 74 13.12 18.75 17.30
CA GLU A 74 13.49 17.35 17.06
C GLU A 74 13.04 16.48 18.25
N HIS A 75 12.39 15.34 17.97
CA HIS A 75 11.87 14.41 18.99
C HIS A 75 11.03 15.09 20.11
N GLY A 76 10.32 16.18 19.79
CA GLY A 76 9.53 16.97 20.76
C GLY A 76 10.36 17.89 21.67
N ALA A 77 11.65 18.08 21.39
CA ALA A 77 12.54 19.01 22.08
C ALA A 77 13.10 20.08 21.13
N VAL A 78 13.48 21.23 21.67
CA VAL A 78 13.96 22.39 20.90
C VAL A 78 15.47 22.56 21.08
N TYR A 79 16.17 22.91 20.01
CA TYR A 79 17.63 23.05 19.98
C TYR A 79 18.05 24.32 19.24
N VAL A 80 19.28 24.79 19.49
CA VAL A 80 19.95 25.84 18.73
C VAL A 80 21.36 25.41 18.30
N ALA A 81 21.73 25.71 17.04
CA ALA A 81 23.08 25.49 16.50
C ALA A 81 23.67 26.80 15.96
N ASP A 82 24.95 27.07 16.26
CA ASP A 82 25.72 28.15 15.62
C ASP A 82 26.35 27.64 14.31
N LEU A 83 26.30 28.44 13.25
CA LEU A 83 26.76 28.06 11.91
C LEU A 83 28.18 28.56 11.58
N GLY A 84 29.06 28.65 12.57
CA GLY A 84 30.40 29.23 12.41
C GLY A 84 30.34 30.76 12.33
N SER A 85 29.52 31.36 13.19
CA SER A 85 29.20 32.78 13.13
C SER A 85 30.36 33.67 13.58
N LYS A 86 30.45 34.88 13.02
CA LYS A 86 31.61 35.77 13.25
C LYS A 86 31.68 36.36 14.67
N ASN A 87 30.56 36.40 15.37
CA ASN A 87 30.42 37.04 16.69
C ASN A 87 29.81 36.10 17.76
N GLY A 88 29.53 34.84 17.40
CA GLY A 88 29.04 33.80 18.29
C GLY A 88 27.54 33.88 18.64
N THR A 89 26.97 32.70 18.87
CA THR A 89 25.69 32.49 19.56
C THR A 89 25.97 32.05 21.00
N THR A 90 25.19 32.54 21.98
CA THR A 90 25.32 32.12 23.40
C THR A 90 23.98 31.70 24.00
N LEU A 91 24.00 30.67 24.84
CA LEU A 91 22.87 30.19 25.64
C LEU A 91 23.20 30.30 27.13
N ASN A 92 22.41 31.05 27.88
CA ASN A 92 22.64 31.38 29.29
C ASN A 92 24.08 31.89 29.53
N GLY A 93 24.57 32.75 28.62
CA GLY A 93 25.94 33.28 28.61
C GLY A 93 27.03 32.32 28.11
N ASN A 94 26.76 31.03 27.96
CA ASN A 94 27.72 30.04 27.46
C ASN A 94 27.74 30.02 25.93
N ALA A 95 28.92 30.04 25.31
CA ALA A 95 29.03 29.98 23.85
C ALA A 95 28.54 28.64 23.29
N VAL A 96 27.56 28.69 22.38
CA VAL A 96 27.17 27.55 21.55
C VAL A 96 28.30 27.36 20.54
N ARG A 97 29.06 26.26 20.70
CA ARG A 97 30.19 25.91 19.83
C ARG A 97 29.68 25.01 18.69
N GLN A 98 30.52 24.13 18.15
CA GLN A 98 30.20 23.22 17.03
C GLN A 98 29.20 22.09 17.38
N ALA A 99 28.53 22.15 18.54
CA ALA A 99 27.52 21.19 18.98
C ALA A 99 26.24 21.95 19.41
N PRO A 100 25.04 21.53 18.99
CA PRO A 100 23.81 22.23 19.32
C PRO A 100 23.50 22.18 20.82
N ALA A 101 22.95 23.27 21.33
CA ALA A 101 22.47 23.37 22.70
C ALA A 101 20.96 23.17 22.75
N ARG A 102 20.47 22.30 23.64
CA ARG A 102 19.03 22.11 23.87
C ARG A 102 18.47 23.32 24.60
N LEU A 103 17.43 23.94 24.03
CA LEU A 103 16.70 25.06 24.63
C LEU A 103 15.63 24.56 25.61
N ARG A 104 15.38 25.36 26.65
CA ARG A 104 14.31 25.19 27.64
C ARG A 104 13.56 26.51 27.83
N ALA A 105 12.32 26.44 28.30
CA ALA A 105 11.58 27.64 28.69
C ALA A 105 12.30 28.36 29.86
N GLY A 106 12.48 29.67 29.72
CA GLY A 106 13.21 30.53 30.64
C GLY A 106 14.64 30.88 30.21
N ASP A 107 15.26 30.06 29.34
CA ASP A 107 16.64 30.25 28.87
C ASP A 107 16.85 31.60 28.17
N GLU A 108 18.07 32.12 28.23
CA GLU A 108 18.49 33.35 27.55
C GLU A 108 19.39 33.04 26.35
N LEU A 109 18.92 33.32 25.15
CA LEU A 109 19.59 33.03 23.88
C LEU A 109 19.98 34.34 23.18
N CYS A 110 21.28 34.55 22.95
CA CYS A 110 21.81 35.75 22.33
C CYS A 110 22.55 35.46 21.01
N PHE A 111 22.34 36.32 20.02
CA PHE A 111 23.03 36.29 18.73
C PHE A 111 23.96 37.50 18.56
N GLY A 112 25.20 37.26 18.15
CA GLY A 112 26.23 38.29 17.92
C GLY A 112 26.65 39.09 19.16
N GLY A 113 26.19 38.69 20.36
CA GLY A 113 26.43 39.35 21.64
C GLY A 113 25.44 40.45 22.04
N GLU A 114 24.54 40.87 21.15
CA GLU A 114 23.65 42.04 21.39
C GLU A 114 22.15 41.77 21.15
N LEU A 115 21.81 40.75 20.36
CA LEU A 115 20.42 40.36 20.08
C LEU A 115 20.00 39.22 21.03
N CYS A 116 19.67 39.57 22.27
CA CYS A 116 19.29 38.63 23.33
C CYS A 116 17.78 38.46 23.50
N TYR A 117 17.33 37.21 23.60
CA TYR A 117 15.92 36.82 23.79
C TYR A 117 15.77 35.78 24.90
N ARG A 118 14.69 35.87 25.67
CA ARG A 118 14.24 34.82 26.58
C ARG A 118 13.37 33.83 25.83
N VAL A 119 13.70 32.55 25.93
CA VAL A 119 12.97 31.45 25.32
C VAL A 119 11.71 31.15 26.12
N SER A 120 10.59 31.07 25.41
CA SER A 120 9.28 30.62 25.92
C SER A 120 8.85 29.45 25.04
N ILE A 121 8.31 28.38 25.63
CA ILE A 121 7.73 27.25 24.89
C ILE A 121 6.26 27.22 25.28
N GLU A 122 5.38 27.55 24.34
CA GLU A 122 3.94 27.73 24.60
C GLU A 122 3.14 26.58 23.99
N PRO A 123 2.30 25.87 24.77
CA PRO A 123 1.38 24.88 24.22
C PRO A 123 0.41 25.55 23.24
N ARG A 124 0.36 25.06 21.99
CA ARG A 124 -0.48 25.66 20.95
C ARG A 124 -1.94 25.38 21.25
N ALA A 125 -2.66 26.39 21.73
CA ALA A 125 -4.05 26.24 22.14
C ALA A 125 -4.91 25.69 20.98
N ARG A 126 -5.58 24.56 21.21
CA ARG A 126 -6.46 23.91 20.21
C ARG A 126 -7.73 24.73 19.97
N ILE A 127 -7.61 25.77 19.15
CA ILE A 127 -8.76 26.43 18.52
C ILE A 127 -9.41 25.44 17.56
N VAL A 128 -10.73 25.32 17.65
CA VAL A 128 -11.55 24.40 16.87
C VAL A 128 -11.50 24.78 15.38
N VAL A 129 -11.23 23.80 14.51
CA VAL A 129 -11.01 23.95 13.05
C VAL A 129 -9.86 24.89 12.70
N ALA A 130 -8.64 24.48 13.05
CA ALA A 130 -7.48 24.75 12.20
C ALA A 130 -7.38 23.62 11.15
N ARG A 131 -7.37 23.95 9.86
CA ARG A 131 -6.82 23.03 8.84
C ARG A 131 -5.39 22.73 9.26
N ALA A 132 -5.02 21.45 9.39
CA ALA A 132 -3.64 21.09 9.09
C ALA A 132 -3.45 21.44 7.61
N THR A 133 -2.68 22.49 7.31
CA THR A 133 -2.19 22.74 5.94
C THR A 133 -1.39 21.49 5.57
N PRO A 134 -1.89 20.62 4.69
CA PRO A 134 -1.26 19.32 4.52
C PRO A 134 0.07 19.57 3.82
N THR A 135 1.14 19.01 4.37
CA THR A 135 2.49 19.10 3.84
C THR A 135 2.47 18.83 2.33
N PRO A 136 2.90 19.77 1.46
CA PRO A 136 3.00 19.49 0.03
C PRO A 136 3.99 18.35 -0.17
N GLY A 137 3.55 17.26 -0.80
CA GLY A 137 4.44 16.17 -1.17
C GLY A 137 5.38 16.62 -2.28
N LEU A 138 6.61 16.12 -2.29
CA LEU A 138 7.60 16.47 -3.30
C LEU A 138 8.11 15.21 -3.98
N LEU A 139 7.71 15.00 -5.23
CA LEU A 139 8.33 14.02 -6.10
C LEU A 139 9.48 14.69 -6.86
N LEU A 140 10.68 14.13 -6.75
CA LEU A 140 11.82 14.48 -7.57
C LEU A 140 11.98 13.45 -8.69
N VAL A 141 11.59 13.82 -9.91
CA VAL A 141 11.63 12.96 -11.09
C VAL A 141 13.00 13.06 -11.77
N PRO A 142 13.76 11.96 -11.98
CA PRO A 142 15.08 12.02 -12.58
C PRO A 142 15.04 12.56 -14.02
N GLN A 143 16.10 13.25 -14.45
CA GLN A 143 16.23 13.83 -15.80
C GLN A 143 17.51 13.37 -16.53
N ARG A 144 18.07 12.23 -16.12
CA ARG A 144 19.25 11.59 -16.72
C ARG A 144 19.03 10.10 -16.90
N ASP A 145 18.80 9.70 -18.14
CA ASP A 145 18.57 8.30 -18.52
C ASP A 145 19.88 7.46 -18.50
N ASP A 146 21.05 8.11 -18.55
CA ASP A 146 22.36 7.45 -18.64
C ASP A 146 22.87 6.88 -17.30
N LEU A 147 22.27 7.30 -16.18
CA LEU A 147 22.67 6.92 -14.82
C LEU A 147 21.64 6.06 -14.08
N GLU A 148 20.54 5.65 -14.74
CA GLU A 148 19.43 4.87 -14.15
C GLU A 148 18.95 5.46 -12.79
N LEU A 149 18.90 6.78 -12.70
CA LEU A 149 18.45 7.47 -11.49
C LEU A 149 16.97 7.14 -11.20
N GLN A 150 16.64 7.02 -9.92
CA GLN A 150 15.30 6.67 -9.44
C GLN A 150 14.55 7.92 -8.96
N PRO A 151 13.21 7.98 -9.14
CA PRO A 151 12.38 9.00 -8.50
C PRO A 151 12.51 8.96 -6.97
N ILE A 152 12.49 10.13 -6.35
CA ILE A 152 12.55 10.29 -4.90
C ILE A 152 11.24 10.95 -4.45
N ASP A 153 10.41 10.24 -3.68
CA ASP A 153 9.20 10.79 -3.08
C ASP A 153 9.50 11.22 -1.65
N VAL A 154 9.57 12.54 -1.46
CA VAL A 154 9.96 13.18 -0.20
C VAL A 154 8.70 13.53 0.58
N GLN A 155 8.41 12.72 1.60
CA GLN A 155 7.15 12.79 2.36
C GLN A 155 7.27 13.57 3.69
N ALA A 156 8.49 13.93 4.11
CA ALA A 156 8.74 14.70 5.32
C ALA A 156 9.94 15.64 5.16
N PHE A 157 9.91 16.74 5.92
CA PHE A 157 10.88 17.84 5.79
C PHE A 157 11.47 18.23 7.16
N PRO A 158 12.78 18.60 7.23
CA PRO A 158 13.70 18.75 6.12
C PRO A 158 14.21 17.43 5.54
N PHE A 159 14.52 17.45 4.24
CA PHE A 159 15.15 16.36 3.50
C PHE A 159 16.59 16.76 3.14
N LEU A 160 17.55 15.91 3.50
CA LEU A 160 18.99 16.17 3.33
C LEU A 160 19.50 15.55 2.02
N ILE A 161 20.19 16.35 1.20
CA ILE A 161 20.98 15.85 0.08
C ILE A 161 22.41 15.60 0.61
N SER A 162 22.78 14.31 0.72
CA SER A 162 24.06 13.87 1.24
C SER A 162 24.56 12.60 0.55
N LYS A 163 25.87 12.50 0.28
CA LYS A 163 26.49 11.26 -0.23
C LYS A 163 26.58 10.11 0.80
N ALA A 164 26.18 10.37 2.04
CA ALA A 164 26.08 9.36 3.10
C ALA A 164 24.64 8.86 3.33
N ASP A 165 23.64 9.51 2.72
CA ASP A 165 22.24 9.08 2.75
C ASP A 165 22.03 7.91 1.77
N GLU A 166 21.10 6.98 2.07
CA GLU A 166 20.83 5.80 1.24
C GLU A 166 20.40 6.17 -0.20
N VAL A 167 19.63 7.26 -0.36
CA VAL A 167 19.10 7.74 -1.64
C VAL A 167 20.20 8.01 -2.67
N PHE A 168 21.37 8.47 -2.22
CA PHE A 168 22.51 8.79 -3.07
C PHE A 168 23.65 7.76 -2.96
N SER A 169 23.90 7.22 -1.76
CA SER A 169 25.00 6.28 -1.51
C SER A 169 24.81 4.93 -2.19
N ARG A 170 23.56 4.49 -2.45
CA ARG A 170 23.26 3.28 -3.26
C ARG A 170 23.86 3.31 -4.68
N TYR A 171 24.12 4.48 -5.24
CA TYR A 171 24.75 4.60 -6.55
C TYR A 171 26.27 4.45 -6.49
N LYS A 172 26.88 4.39 -5.30
CA LYS A 172 28.34 4.42 -5.11
C LYS A 172 29.06 3.22 -5.70
N ASP A 173 28.45 2.03 -5.69
CA ASP A 173 29.07 0.82 -6.21
C ASP A 173 29.07 0.76 -7.75
N ARG A 174 28.13 1.46 -8.40
CA ARG A 174 27.97 1.49 -9.87
C ARG A 174 28.51 2.77 -10.51
N TYR A 175 28.44 3.89 -9.79
CA TYR A 175 28.80 5.24 -10.24
C TYR A 175 29.56 6.03 -9.14
N PRO A 176 30.70 5.50 -8.61
CA PRO A 176 31.38 6.07 -7.43
C PRO A 176 31.75 7.55 -7.58
N HIS A 177 32.27 7.94 -8.73
CA HIS A 177 32.63 9.33 -9.04
C HIS A 177 31.43 10.28 -8.96
N GLN A 178 30.26 9.88 -9.47
CA GLN A 178 29.05 10.71 -9.41
C GLN A 178 28.66 11.01 -7.96
N VAL A 179 28.67 9.97 -7.10
CA VAL A 179 28.36 10.10 -5.67
C VAL A 179 29.42 10.94 -4.94
N ASN A 180 30.70 10.87 -5.35
CA ASN A 180 31.77 11.66 -4.76
C ASN A 180 31.68 13.17 -5.05
N TYR A 181 30.94 13.59 -6.09
CA TYR A 181 30.64 15.01 -6.34
C TYR A 181 29.53 15.58 -5.44
N ILE A 182 28.70 14.73 -4.81
CA ILE A 182 27.81 15.14 -3.72
C ILE A 182 28.62 15.20 -2.41
N SER A 183 28.32 16.20 -1.59
CA SER A 183 28.99 16.43 -0.29
C SER A 183 28.25 15.69 0.82
N ARG A 184 28.91 15.38 1.95
CA ARG A 184 28.22 14.82 3.15
C ARG A 184 27.13 15.74 3.74
N ARG A 185 27.17 17.02 3.38
CA ARG A 185 26.16 18.04 3.69
C ARG A 185 26.05 18.98 2.48
N HIS A 186 25.36 18.52 1.43
CA HIS A 186 25.35 19.21 0.13
C HIS A 186 24.28 20.30 0.09
N ALA A 187 23.01 19.92 0.29
CA ALA A 187 21.86 20.81 0.35
C ALA A 187 20.77 20.23 1.24
N HIS A 188 19.72 21.01 1.54
CA HIS A 188 18.50 20.48 2.14
C HIS A 188 17.25 21.18 1.58
N ILE A 189 16.15 20.44 1.55
CA ILE A 189 14.82 20.94 1.19
C ILE A 189 13.98 21.01 2.46
N PHE A 190 13.33 22.14 2.73
CA PHE A 190 12.60 22.39 3.97
C PHE A 190 11.34 23.23 3.76
N LEU A 191 10.39 23.12 4.70
CA LEU A 191 9.21 23.98 4.74
C LEU A 191 9.53 25.31 5.43
N LYS A 192 9.03 26.41 4.88
CA LYS A 192 9.05 27.75 5.48
C LYS A 192 7.76 28.47 5.12
N GLY A 193 6.93 28.80 6.11
CA GLY A 193 5.63 29.46 5.87
C GLY A 193 4.61 28.65 5.05
N GLY A 194 4.81 27.33 4.91
CA GLY A 194 3.97 26.43 4.10
C GLY A 194 4.46 26.17 2.67
N GLU A 195 5.47 26.91 2.20
CA GLU A 195 6.13 26.67 0.91
C GLU A 195 7.42 25.86 1.09
N LEU A 196 7.85 25.14 0.05
CA LEU A 196 9.10 24.38 0.04
C LEU A 196 10.26 25.25 -0.47
N TYR A 197 11.39 25.18 0.23
CA TYR A 197 12.62 25.90 -0.09
C TYR A 197 13.80 24.94 -0.18
N LEU A 198 14.72 25.19 -1.12
CA LEU A 198 16.01 24.51 -1.24
C LEU A 198 17.14 25.46 -0.86
N GLU A 199 18.12 24.98 -0.09
CA GLU A 199 19.30 25.74 0.31
C GLU A 199 20.58 24.90 0.18
N ASP A 200 21.62 25.44 -0.45
CA ASP A 200 22.96 24.85 -0.45
C ASP A 200 23.63 24.99 0.93
N LEU A 201 24.21 23.91 1.44
CA LEU A 201 24.79 23.85 2.78
C LEU A 201 26.30 24.12 2.82
N GLY A 202 26.85 24.72 1.75
CA GLY A 202 28.27 24.97 1.53
C GLY A 202 28.93 23.82 0.78
N SER A 203 28.29 23.36 -0.30
CA SER A 203 28.75 22.21 -1.08
C SER A 203 29.96 22.52 -1.97
N THR A 204 30.81 21.51 -2.16
CA THR A 204 32.03 21.59 -2.96
C THR A 204 31.72 21.98 -4.41
N ASN A 205 30.79 21.26 -5.05
CA ASN A 205 30.50 21.39 -6.47
C ASN A 205 29.29 22.29 -6.78
N GLY A 206 28.43 22.55 -5.79
CA GLY A 206 27.28 23.44 -5.92
C GLY A 206 25.96 22.71 -6.16
N THR A 207 24.91 23.29 -5.59
CA THR A 207 23.51 23.05 -5.92
C THR A 207 23.05 24.08 -6.95
N PHE A 208 22.18 23.66 -7.89
CA PHE A 208 21.67 24.51 -8.97
C PHE A 208 20.14 24.38 -9.07
N VAL A 209 19.47 25.45 -9.46
CA VAL A 209 18.03 25.49 -9.80
C VAL A 209 17.88 26.19 -11.16
N GLY A 210 17.20 25.55 -12.11
CA GLY A 210 17.05 26.06 -13.48
C GLY A 210 18.40 26.27 -14.20
N GLY A 211 19.44 25.51 -13.82
CA GLY A 211 20.81 25.69 -14.30
C GLY A 211 21.60 26.84 -13.64
N LYS A 212 20.97 27.66 -12.79
CA LYS A 212 21.65 28.70 -12.00
C LYS A 212 22.15 28.13 -10.68
N ARG A 213 23.44 28.30 -10.37
CA ARG A 213 23.99 27.89 -9.06
C ARG A 213 23.36 28.72 -7.93
N LEU A 214 23.03 28.07 -6.82
CA LEU A 214 22.57 28.74 -5.60
C LEU A 214 23.74 29.42 -4.86
N ASP A 215 23.44 30.58 -4.27
CA ASP A 215 24.31 31.28 -3.31
C ASP A 215 24.00 30.80 -1.87
N GLU A 216 24.53 31.50 -0.85
CA GLU A 216 24.30 31.26 0.59
C GLU A 216 22.85 31.45 1.09
N THR A 217 21.84 31.47 0.21
CA THR A 217 20.45 31.82 0.49
C THR A 217 19.48 30.79 -0.05
N ALA A 218 18.46 30.43 0.74
CA ALA A 218 17.41 29.52 0.31
C ALA A 218 16.53 30.12 -0.81
N VAL A 219 16.08 29.27 -1.74
CA VAL A 219 15.23 29.63 -2.88
C VAL A 219 13.95 28.77 -2.85
N PRO A 220 12.74 29.34 -3.05
CA PRO A 220 11.50 28.57 -3.08
C PRO A 220 11.47 27.66 -4.30
N LEU A 221 10.87 26.46 -4.15
CA LEU A 221 10.71 25.47 -5.20
C LEU A 221 9.34 25.59 -5.87
N VAL A 222 9.33 25.52 -7.20
CA VAL A 222 8.13 25.63 -8.04
C VAL A 222 7.94 24.36 -8.89
N GLU A 223 6.70 24.05 -9.25
CA GLU A 223 6.35 22.96 -10.16
C GLU A 223 7.19 23.01 -11.45
N GLY A 224 7.84 21.89 -11.79
CA GLY A 224 8.67 21.76 -12.98
C GLY A 224 10.11 22.25 -12.86
N ASP A 225 10.53 22.82 -11.72
CA ASP A 225 11.91 23.28 -11.49
C ASP A 225 12.94 22.17 -11.72
N LEU A 226 14.08 22.52 -12.34
CA LEU A 226 15.20 21.60 -12.54
C LEU A 226 16.26 21.81 -11.46
N LEU A 227 16.32 20.90 -10.49
CA LEU A 227 17.35 20.86 -9.45
C LEU A 227 18.54 20.05 -9.96
N ALA A 228 19.76 20.51 -9.67
CA ALA A 228 20.96 19.71 -9.93
C ALA A 228 21.95 19.75 -8.76
N PHE A 229 22.46 18.58 -8.39
CA PHE A 229 23.41 18.39 -7.29
C PHE A 229 24.73 17.81 -7.83
N GLY A 230 25.85 18.31 -7.32
CA GLY A 230 27.20 17.87 -7.74
C GLY A 230 27.69 18.46 -9.08
N GLY A 231 26.96 19.40 -9.67
CA GLY A 231 27.10 19.79 -11.08
C GLY A 231 25.90 19.29 -11.88
N ASP A 232 26.14 18.66 -13.03
CA ASP A 232 25.10 18.07 -13.89
C ASP A 232 24.77 16.61 -13.56
N HIS A 233 25.30 16.04 -12.48
CA HIS A 233 25.29 14.59 -12.28
C HIS A 233 24.00 14.03 -11.68
N PHE A 234 23.43 14.70 -10.67
CA PHE A 234 22.15 14.33 -10.08
C PHE A 234 21.12 15.40 -10.41
N VAL A 235 20.45 15.26 -11.56
CA VAL A 235 19.46 16.22 -12.08
C VAL A 235 18.04 15.67 -11.91
N TYR A 236 17.20 16.46 -11.26
CA TYR A 236 15.82 16.11 -10.94
C TYR A 236 14.86 17.24 -11.30
N ARG A 237 13.66 16.89 -11.73
CA ARG A 237 12.52 17.79 -11.90
C ARG A 237 11.65 17.75 -10.65
N VAL A 238 11.27 18.92 -10.14
CA VAL A 238 10.30 19.10 -9.05
C VAL A 238 8.90 18.81 -9.58
N THR A 239 8.16 17.96 -8.87
CA THR A 239 6.70 17.86 -8.96
C THR A 239 6.09 17.95 -7.56
N LEU A 240 5.33 19.03 -7.35
CA LEU A 240 4.68 19.40 -6.10
C LEU A 240 3.29 18.76 -6.03
N GLN A 241 3.19 17.70 -5.25
CA GLN A 241 1.91 17.05 -4.93
C GLN A 241 1.11 17.98 -4.01
N LYS A 242 0.26 18.82 -4.60
CA LYS A 242 -0.76 19.54 -3.84
C LYS A 242 -1.72 18.54 -3.20
N PRO A 243 -1.96 18.61 -1.89
CA PRO A 243 -3.03 17.83 -1.28
C PRO A 243 -4.39 18.27 -1.86
N PRO A 244 -5.39 17.38 -1.94
CA PRO A 244 -6.69 17.72 -2.48
C PRO A 244 -7.37 18.82 -1.65
N GLU A 245 -7.70 19.95 -2.29
CA GLU A 245 -8.53 20.98 -1.66
C GLU A 245 -9.96 20.48 -1.50
N VAL A 246 -10.26 19.95 -0.30
CA VAL A 246 -11.62 19.60 0.09
C VAL A 246 -12.42 20.88 0.37
N GLU A 247 -13.00 21.42 -0.69
CA GLU A 247 -14.13 22.35 -0.65
C GLU A 247 -15.42 21.58 -0.29
N PRO A 248 -16.11 21.91 0.82
CA PRO A 248 -17.30 21.17 1.25
C PRO A 248 -18.57 21.69 0.57
N THR A 249 -18.74 21.48 -0.75
CA THR A 249 -20.05 21.36 -1.43
C THR A 249 -19.92 20.79 -2.85
N VAL A 250 -20.90 19.96 -3.23
CA VAL A 250 -21.05 19.29 -4.53
C VAL A 250 -21.18 20.29 -5.69
N THR A 251 -20.42 20.12 -6.79
CA THR A 251 -20.91 19.88 -8.18
C THR A 251 -19.78 19.89 -9.22
N GLN A 252 -19.80 18.91 -10.15
CA GLN A 252 -19.07 18.85 -11.43
C GLN A 252 -17.53 19.04 -11.42
N LEU A 253 -16.81 17.93 -11.53
CA LEU A 253 -15.51 17.88 -12.19
C LEU A 253 -15.71 17.28 -13.59
N PHE A 254 -15.43 18.07 -14.63
CA PHE A 254 -15.50 17.59 -16.01
C PHE A 254 -14.34 16.64 -16.31
N LEU A 255 -14.62 15.60 -17.09
CA LEU A 255 -13.57 14.78 -17.73
C LEU A 255 -12.81 15.63 -18.76
N ASN A 256 -11.49 15.47 -18.80
CA ASN A 256 -10.80 15.25 -20.07
C ASN A 256 -9.46 14.52 -19.88
N PRO A 257 -9.06 13.60 -20.79
CA PRO A 257 -7.87 12.78 -20.62
C PRO A 257 -6.65 13.27 -21.43
N ALA A 258 -5.50 13.35 -20.76
CA ALA A 258 -4.13 13.33 -21.30
C ALA A 258 -3.16 13.25 -20.11
N SER A 259 -2.01 12.57 -20.14
CA SER A 259 -1.42 11.71 -21.18
C SER A 259 -0.52 10.65 -20.52
N ASP A 260 -0.18 9.58 -21.24
CA ASP A 260 0.75 8.55 -20.76
C ASP A 260 2.16 9.10 -20.50
N GLU A 261 2.63 9.01 -19.25
CA GLU A 261 4.01 8.69 -18.85
C GLU A 261 4.08 8.50 -17.32
N ALA A 262 3.33 7.52 -16.80
CA ALA A 262 3.38 7.15 -15.40
C ALA A 262 4.69 6.39 -15.12
N ALA A 263 5.58 6.99 -14.31
CA ALA A 263 6.85 6.37 -13.93
C ALA A 263 6.65 5.05 -13.17
N ASP A 264 7.59 4.12 -13.39
CA ASP A 264 7.58 2.78 -12.80
C ASP A 264 7.55 2.81 -11.27
N THR A 265 6.42 2.38 -10.69
CA THR A 265 6.18 2.44 -9.24
C THR A 265 7.07 1.49 -8.44
N ASP A 266 7.62 0.42 -9.05
CA ASP A 266 8.61 -0.45 -8.39
C ASP A 266 10.03 0.18 -8.33
N LYS A 267 10.20 1.43 -8.80
CA LYS A 267 11.46 2.19 -8.76
C LYS A 267 11.39 3.52 -7.99
N THR A 268 10.24 3.89 -7.40
CA THR A 268 10.12 5.14 -6.63
C THR A 268 10.63 4.94 -5.20
N THR A 269 11.52 5.82 -4.75
CA THR A 269 12.15 5.75 -3.43
C THR A 269 11.36 6.62 -2.46
N PHE A 270 10.60 6.00 -1.55
CA PHE A 270 9.85 6.70 -0.51
C PHE A 270 10.77 7.06 0.65
N VAL A 271 10.91 8.35 0.96
CA VAL A 271 11.87 8.83 1.96
C VAL A 271 11.16 9.55 3.09
N GLY A 272 11.14 8.92 4.27
CA GLY A 272 10.85 9.56 5.54
C GLY A 272 11.95 10.55 5.94
N ALA A 273 11.71 11.39 6.95
CA ALA A 273 12.64 12.45 7.31
C ALA A 273 14.07 11.93 7.56
N ALA A 274 15.06 12.74 7.16
CA ALA A 274 16.47 12.39 7.29
C ALA A 274 16.82 12.01 8.73
N HIS A 275 17.74 11.07 8.88
CA HIS A 275 18.16 10.59 10.20
C HIS A 275 18.83 11.75 10.97
N SER A 276 18.17 12.23 12.02
CA SER A 276 18.63 13.30 12.93
C SER A 276 18.80 14.70 12.29
N PHE A 277 18.14 15.70 12.90
CA PHE A 277 18.38 17.12 12.58
C PHE A 277 19.82 17.53 12.95
N LEU A 278 20.43 16.89 13.94
CA LEU A 278 21.81 17.15 14.33
C LEU A 278 22.75 16.82 13.17
N ASP A 279 22.50 15.74 12.44
CA ASP A 279 23.41 15.22 11.41
C ASP A 279 23.46 16.15 10.18
N ILE A 280 22.38 16.91 9.93
CA ILE A 280 22.34 18.00 8.95
C ILE A 280 23.32 19.14 9.31
N PHE A 281 23.56 19.40 10.60
CA PHE A 281 24.30 20.59 11.06
C PHE A 281 25.61 20.31 11.80
N CYS A 282 25.92 19.06 12.18
CA CYS A 282 26.96 18.73 13.16
C CYS A 282 27.99 17.70 12.67
N VAL A 283 29.03 18.13 11.96
CA VAL A 283 30.20 17.28 11.66
C VAL A 283 31.50 18.11 11.74
N ASP A 284 32.57 17.48 12.23
CA ASP A 284 33.92 18.04 12.35
C ASP A 284 34.49 18.46 10.96
N PRO A 285 34.97 19.72 10.77
CA PRO A 285 35.50 20.20 9.49
C PRO A 285 36.65 19.39 8.88
N GLY A 286 37.34 18.55 9.66
CA GLY A 286 38.42 17.69 9.15
C GLY A 286 38.02 16.75 8.00
N LEU A 287 36.73 16.42 7.88
CA LEU A 287 36.18 15.43 6.95
C LEU A 287 35.76 15.96 5.57
N GLN A 288 35.99 17.24 5.24
CA GLN A 288 35.61 17.79 3.91
C GLN A 288 36.60 17.45 2.77
N ARG A 289 37.67 16.68 3.02
CA ARG A 289 38.74 16.38 2.05
C ARG A 289 38.48 15.17 1.13
N GLU A 290 37.27 14.61 1.17
CA GLU A 290 36.88 13.38 0.45
C GLU A 290 35.85 13.63 -0.68
N ASP A 291 35.64 14.89 -1.08
CA ASP A 291 34.80 15.27 -2.22
C ASP A 291 35.66 15.42 -3.49
N GLU A 292 35.21 14.85 -4.60
CA GLU A 292 35.82 15.11 -5.92
C GLU A 292 35.39 16.51 -6.43
N VAL A 293 36.23 17.16 -7.24
CA VAL A 293 36.01 18.54 -7.72
C VAL A 293 35.63 18.53 -9.19
N ASN A 294 34.40 18.94 -9.51
CA ASN A 294 33.89 19.09 -10.86
C ASN A 294 34.31 20.45 -11.45
N GLU A 295 35.29 20.45 -12.36
CA GLU A 295 35.80 21.67 -13.01
C GLU A 295 34.73 22.42 -13.82
N ALA A 296 33.79 21.71 -14.46
CA ALA A 296 32.72 22.32 -15.24
C ALA A 296 31.73 23.09 -14.35
N ALA A 297 31.41 22.54 -13.17
CA ALA A 297 30.57 23.21 -12.17
C ALA A 297 31.23 24.48 -11.59
N GLN A 298 32.57 24.55 -11.56
CA GLN A 298 33.30 25.78 -11.22
C GLN A 298 33.29 26.80 -12.36
N ALA A 299 33.47 26.37 -13.62
CA ALA A 299 33.48 27.25 -14.79
C ALA A 299 32.16 28.02 -14.98
N ALA A 300 31.03 27.40 -14.66
CA ALA A 300 29.72 28.06 -14.62
C ALA A 300 29.66 29.21 -13.58
N SER A 301 30.20 28.99 -12.38
CA SER A 301 30.24 30.01 -11.32
C SER A 301 31.13 31.21 -11.66
N ALA A 302 32.13 31.03 -12.53
CA ALA A 302 33.01 32.09 -13.01
C ALA A 302 32.35 32.99 -14.07
N HIS A 303 31.38 32.48 -14.84
CA HIS A 303 30.59 33.29 -15.79
C HIS A 303 29.57 34.17 -15.06
N ALA A 304 28.79 33.59 -14.14
CA ALA A 304 27.79 34.34 -13.36
C ALA A 304 28.39 35.53 -12.56
N LYS A 305 29.69 35.47 -12.21
CA LYS A 305 30.43 36.57 -11.56
C LYS A 305 31.01 37.62 -12.53
N ARG A 306 31.00 37.38 -13.84
CA ARG A 306 31.43 38.36 -14.86
C ARG A 306 30.26 39.20 -15.38
N ASP A 307 29.08 38.60 -15.55
CA ASP A 307 27.90 39.23 -16.15
C ASP A 307 27.23 40.32 -15.29
N THR A 308 27.86 40.71 -14.17
CA THR A 308 27.44 41.82 -13.29
C THR A 308 28.34 43.07 -13.41
N VAL A 309 29.35 43.06 -14.29
CA VAL A 309 30.27 44.20 -14.48
C VAL A 309 30.50 44.51 -15.96
N THR A 310 30.39 45.80 -16.30
CA THR A 310 30.47 46.41 -17.65
C THR A 310 29.34 46.07 -18.63
N GLY A 311 28.66 47.12 -19.11
CA GLY A 311 27.88 47.09 -20.35
C GLY A 311 28.44 48.14 -21.31
N SER A 312 28.60 47.78 -22.60
CA SER A 312 28.89 48.71 -23.69
C SER A 312 28.52 48.10 -25.05
N ALA A 313 28.04 48.96 -25.94
CA ALA A 313 27.39 48.67 -27.23
C ALA A 313 28.25 47.96 -28.32
N SER A 314 27.55 47.61 -29.42
CA SER A 314 28.04 47.05 -30.70
C SER A 314 28.42 45.55 -30.71
N GLY A 315 28.32 44.81 -31.83
CA GLY A 315 27.67 45.15 -33.11
C GLY A 315 28.21 44.36 -34.34
N THR A 316 27.30 44.06 -35.28
CA THR A 316 27.55 43.71 -36.72
C THR A 316 28.28 42.42 -37.15
N THR A 317 27.63 41.72 -38.10
CA THR A 317 28.17 41.02 -39.32
C THR A 317 28.92 39.66 -39.27
N GLY A 318 28.71 38.86 -40.34
CA GLY A 318 29.49 37.66 -40.74
C GLY A 318 28.81 36.33 -40.37
N ALA A 319 28.27 35.45 -41.24
CA ALA A 319 28.37 35.13 -42.68
C ALA A 319 29.38 34.03 -43.08
N ASN A 320 28.96 33.16 -44.01
CA ASN A 320 29.58 31.91 -44.54
C ASN A 320 29.64 30.71 -43.56
N GLY A 321 29.50 29.45 -43.99
CA GLY A 321 29.03 28.91 -45.28
C GLY A 321 29.92 27.83 -45.92
N THR A 322 29.30 26.94 -46.72
CA THR A 322 29.90 25.79 -47.47
C THR A 322 30.35 24.59 -46.60
N SER A 323 30.47 23.34 -47.09
CA SER A 323 30.39 22.78 -48.46
C SER A 323 29.73 21.37 -48.45
N SER A 324 28.95 20.96 -49.47
CA SER A 324 29.34 20.14 -50.67
C SER A 324 29.69 18.65 -50.36
N THR A 325 29.31 17.59 -51.09
CA THR A 325 28.70 17.33 -52.44
C THR A 325 28.02 15.92 -52.37
N ASN A 326 27.21 15.30 -53.26
CA ASN A 326 26.80 15.38 -54.70
C ASN A 326 25.25 15.18 -54.79
N GLY A 327 24.52 14.85 -55.88
CA GLY A 327 24.79 14.39 -57.27
C GLY A 327 24.51 12.88 -57.47
N LYS A 328 23.90 12.36 -58.57
CA LYS A 328 23.46 12.95 -59.87
C LYS A 328 22.33 12.11 -60.55
N SER A 329 21.45 12.77 -61.33
CA SER A 329 20.92 12.39 -62.69
C SER A 329 20.14 11.05 -62.88
N ARG A 330 19.11 10.83 -63.73
CA ARG A 330 18.16 11.53 -64.67
C ARG A 330 17.15 10.43 -65.17
N ALA A 331 16.06 10.64 -65.92
CA ALA A 331 15.04 11.70 -66.09
C ALA A 331 13.96 11.24 -67.14
N ASN A 332 12.79 11.90 -67.18
CA ASN A 332 11.63 11.73 -68.11
C ASN A 332 10.82 10.41 -68.02
N GLY A 333 9.49 10.42 -68.23
CA GLY A 333 8.56 11.57 -68.36
C GLY A 333 7.14 11.21 -68.86
N THR A 334 6.19 12.16 -68.76
CA THR A 334 4.84 12.22 -69.39
C THR A 334 3.84 11.07 -69.11
N HIS A 335 2.56 11.29 -68.75
CA HIS A 335 1.59 12.26 -69.29
C HIS A 335 0.53 12.78 -68.27
N ASP A 336 0.18 14.06 -68.42
CA ASP A 336 -1.12 14.75 -68.20
C ASP A 336 -1.91 14.71 -66.87
N LYS A 337 -2.97 15.54 -66.86
CA LYS A 337 -3.45 16.32 -65.70
C LYS A 337 -4.87 16.88 -65.91
N GLN A 338 -5.51 17.28 -64.81
CA GLN A 338 -6.65 18.23 -64.72
C GLN A 338 -7.97 17.74 -65.38
N GLY A 339 -9.18 18.25 -65.08
CA GLY A 339 -9.60 19.45 -64.33
C GLY A 339 -10.27 20.46 -65.29
N ALA A 340 -11.32 21.22 -64.96
CA ALA A 340 -12.08 21.37 -63.71
C ALA A 340 -13.43 22.12 -63.98
N ASN A 341 -14.10 22.60 -62.91
CA ASN A 341 -15.11 23.68 -62.86
C ASN A 341 -16.55 23.45 -63.37
N GLY A 342 -17.48 24.20 -62.76
CA GLY A 342 -18.73 24.68 -63.38
C GLY A 342 -20.03 24.31 -62.64
N ALA A 343 -20.74 25.29 -62.07
CA ALA A 343 -22.01 25.07 -61.39
C ALA A 343 -23.11 26.04 -61.86
N HIS A 344 -24.35 25.56 -62.05
CA HIS A 344 -25.62 26.31 -61.93
C HIS A 344 -26.85 25.38 -62.14
N GLY A 345 -27.99 25.71 -61.51
CA GLY A 345 -29.24 25.83 -62.31
C GLY A 345 -30.40 24.82 -62.19
N THR A 346 -31.04 24.70 -61.01
CA THR A 346 -32.52 24.60 -60.82
C THR A 346 -33.38 23.38 -61.27
N ASN A 347 -34.34 23.04 -60.37
CA ASN A 347 -35.77 22.69 -60.59
C ASN A 347 -36.33 21.26 -60.87
N ALA A 348 -37.38 20.95 -60.08
CA ALA A 348 -38.67 20.32 -60.44
C ALA A 348 -38.90 18.77 -60.48
N ALA A 349 -39.09 18.18 -59.28
CA ALA A 349 -40.35 17.57 -58.78
C ALA A 349 -41.09 16.38 -59.49
N LYS A 350 -41.76 15.57 -58.62
CA LYS A 350 -42.76 14.47 -58.87
C LYS A 350 -42.18 13.10 -59.32
N GLY A 351 -42.81 11.96 -59.01
CA GLY A 351 -44.01 11.79 -58.17
C GLY A 351 -44.48 10.35 -57.86
N ARG A 352 -44.89 10.18 -56.60
CA ARG A 352 -45.77 9.18 -55.94
C ARG A 352 -46.62 8.18 -56.78
N ARG A 353 -46.80 6.99 -56.15
CA ARG A 353 -47.94 6.04 -56.16
C ARG A 353 -48.03 4.99 -57.29
N TRP A 354 -48.15 3.73 -56.86
CA TRP A 354 -48.79 2.64 -57.60
C TRP A 354 -50.16 2.33 -56.98
N ARG A 355 -51.16 2.01 -57.82
CA ARG A 355 -52.48 1.49 -57.42
C ARG A 355 -53.13 0.87 -58.66
N LEU A 356 -53.95 -0.17 -58.44
CA LEU A 356 -54.81 -0.85 -59.41
C LEU A 356 -54.10 -1.58 -60.58
N LEU A 357 -54.22 -2.91 -60.58
CA LEU A 357 -54.61 -3.65 -61.77
C LEU A 357 -55.34 -4.92 -61.35
N ALA A 358 -56.63 -4.99 -61.64
CA ALA A 358 -57.48 -6.17 -61.52
C ALA A 358 -58.61 -6.00 -62.54
N GLY A 359 -58.70 -6.87 -63.55
CA GLY A 359 -59.67 -6.68 -64.63
C GLY A 359 -59.40 -7.41 -65.94
N GLU A 360 -58.90 -8.65 -65.91
CA GLU A 360 -58.81 -9.44 -67.15
C GLU A 360 -58.98 -10.95 -66.93
N LEU A 361 -60.24 -11.42 -66.83
CA LEU A 361 -60.62 -12.83 -67.00
C LEU A 361 -62.15 -13.01 -67.21
N SER A 362 -62.73 -12.26 -68.15
CA SER A 362 -64.18 -12.28 -68.43
C SER A 362 -64.51 -12.27 -69.93
N LYS A 363 -63.82 -13.12 -70.71
CA LYS A 363 -64.08 -13.38 -72.15
C LYS A 363 -63.96 -14.87 -72.50
N ALA A 364 -64.83 -15.68 -71.90
CA ALA A 364 -64.96 -17.11 -72.21
C ALA A 364 -66.42 -17.61 -72.32
N PHE A 365 -67.43 -16.78 -72.00
CA PHE A 365 -68.85 -17.19 -71.98
C PHE A 365 -69.79 -16.09 -72.50
N ALA A 366 -69.90 -15.99 -73.83
CA ALA A 366 -71.02 -15.47 -74.64
C ALA A 366 -70.51 -15.29 -76.08
N GLY A 367 -71.08 -15.86 -77.15
CA GLY A 367 -72.09 -16.91 -77.33
C GLY A 367 -72.00 -17.40 -78.80
N GLY A 368 -72.74 -18.39 -79.29
CA GLY A 368 -73.72 -19.26 -78.62
C GLY A 368 -74.25 -20.35 -79.58
N ASP A 369 -75.10 -21.21 -79.00
CA ASP A 369 -75.99 -22.19 -79.64
C ASP A 369 -75.47 -23.49 -80.32
N HIS A 370 -76.35 -24.51 -80.22
CA HIS A 370 -76.44 -25.74 -81.02
C HIS A 370 -75.30 -26.80 -80.97
N ALA A 371 -75.09 -27.45 -79.81
CA ALA A 371 -74.92 -28.93 -79.71
C ALA A 371 -74.84 -29.41 -78.24
N MET A 372 -75.97 -29.67 -77.58
CA MET A 372 -75.98 -30.11 -76.17
C MET A 372 -75.62 -31.60 -76.01
N SER A 373 -74.34 -31.95 -76.05
CA SER A 373 -73.91 -33.33 -75.76
C SER A 373 -74.11 -33.69 -74.28
N ARG A 374 -74.58 -34.92 -74.00
CA ARG A 374 -74.83 -35.44 -72.64
C ARG A 374 -73.62 -35.43 -71.70
N ARG A 375 -72.41 -35.18 -72.20
CA ARG A 375 -71.18 -35.08 -71.39
C ARG A 375 -71.08 -33.74 -70.65
N ALA A 376 -71.52 -32.63 -71.24
CA ALA A 376 -71.29 -31.28 -70.69
C ALA A 376 -71.92 -31.10 -69.29
N VAL A 377 -73.17 -31.55 -69.12
CA VAL A 377 -73.90 -31.49 -67.82
C VAL A 377 -73.21 -32.30 -66.73
N TRP A 378 -72.58 -33.42 -67.10
CA TRP A 378 -71.87 -34.29 -66.16
C TRP A 378 -70.57 -33.64 -65.67
N TRP A 379 -69.83 -32.95 -66.55
CA TRP A 379 -68.64 -32.19 -66.17
C TRP A 379 -68.97 -30.96 -65.32
N SER A 380 -70.06 -30.23 -65.58
CA SER A 380 -70.50 -29.15 -64.68
C SER A 380 -70.97 -29.67 -63.32
N GLY A 381 -71.65 -30.82 -63.28
CA GLY A 381 -72.04 -31.48 -62.03
C GLY A 381 -70.82 -31.95 -61.22
N ALA A 382 -69.84 -32.55 -61.89
CA ALA A 382 -68.58 -32.98 -61.27
C ALA A 382 -67.74 -31.79 -60.75
N ALA A 383 -67.67 -30.69 -61.51
CA ALA A 383 -66.99 -29.47 -61.07
C ALA A 383 -67.68 -28.82 -59.86
N PHE A 384 -69.01 -28.78 -59.83
CA PHE A 384 -69.77 -28.30 -58.67
C PHE A 384 -69.60 -29.23 -57.46
N ALA A 385 -69.69 -30.56 -57.65
CA ALA A 385 -69.44 -31.53 -56.59
C ALA A 385 -67.99 -31.45 -56.04
N MET A 386 -67.01 -31.20 -56.90
CA MET A 386 -65.62 -30.97 -56.50
C MET A 386 -65.46 -29.64 -55.74
N LEU A 387 -66.11 -28.55 -56.18
CA LEU A 387 -66.13 -27.28 -55.44
C LEU A 387 -66.84 -27.40 -54.09
N VAL A 388 -67.93 -28.16 -54.00
CA VAL A 388 -68.61 -28.46 -52.74
C VAL A 388 -67.75 -29.36 -51.85
N ALA A 389 -67.03 -30.34 -52.40
CA ALA A 389 -66.09 -31.16 -51.64
C ALA A 389 -64.87 -30.35 -51.14
N ILE A 390 -64.37 -29.41 -51.95
CA ILE A 390 -63.30 -28.46 -51.54
C ILE A 390 -63.84 -27.50 -50.47
N ALA A 391 -65.03 -26.93 -50.64
CA ALA A 391 -65.65 -26.06 -49.64
C ALA A 391 -65.94 -26.82 -48.33
N LEU A 392 -66.41 -28.07 -48.41
CA LEU A 392 -66.69 -28.92 -47.25
C LEU A 392 -65.40 -29.37 -46.55
N THR A 393 -64.35 -29.73 -47.29
CA THR A 393 -63.04 -30.05 -46.69
C THR A 393 -62.35 -28.83 -46.10
N LEU A 394 -62.49 -27.64 -46.69
CA LEU A 394 -62.05 -26.38 -46.07
C LEU A 394 -62.88 -26.04 -44.81
N TYR A 395 -64.20 -26.26 -44.85
CA TYR A 395 -65.10 -26.05 -43.71
C TYR A 395 -64.77 -26.99 -42.54
N LEU A 396 -64.56 -28.28 -42.82
CA LEU A 396 -64.16 -29.29 -41.84
C LEU A 396 -62.72 -29.04 -41.34
N ARG A 397 -61.78 -28.68 -42.21
CA ARG A 397 -60.41 -28.30 -41.80
C ARG A 397 -60.38 -27.06 -40.91
N GLY A 398 -61.35 -26.16 -41.06
CA GLY A 398 -61.57 -25.03 -40.17
C GLY A 398 -62.52 -25.29 -39.00
N SER A 399 -62.87 -26.54 -38.65
CA SER A 399 -63.76 -26.80 -37.49
C SER A 399 -63.04 -26.53 -36.16
N SER A 400 -61.84 -27.06 -35.97
CA SER A 400 -61.03 -26.91 -34.76
C SER A 400 -60.67 -25.45 -34.47
N GLU A 401 -60.31 -24.66 -35.50
CA GLU A 401 -60.05 -23.21 -35.35
C GLU A 401 -61.28 -22.46 -34.80
N ARG A 402 -62.50 -22.91 -35.16
CA ARG A 402 -63.77 -22.32 -34.67
C ARG A 402 -64.16 -22.85 -33.30
N GLU A 403 -63.91 -24.12 -33.03
CA GLU A 403 -64.17 -24.77 -31.75
C GLU A 403 -63.30 -24.16 -30.62
N LEU A 404 -61.99 -24.00 -30.84
CA LEU A 404 -61.11 -23.27 -29.93
C LEU A 404 -61.58 -21.83 -29.71
N LYS A 405 -61.97 -21.10 -30.77
CA LYS A 405 -62.47 -19.73 -30.67
C LYS A 405 -63.76 -19.63 -29.86
N ASN A 406 -64.66 -20.61 -29.98
CA ASN A 406 -65.87 -20.68 -29.17
C ASN A 406 -65.55 -20.96 -27.70
N LEU A 407 -64.64 -21.90 -27.40
CA LEU A 407 -64.23 -22.23 -26.02
C LEU A 407 -63.46 -21.07 -25.34
N LEU A 408 -62.60 -20.38 -26.09
CA LEU A 408 -61.94 -19.14 -25.66
C LEU A 408 -62.96 -18.02 -25.37
N ALA A 409 -64.02 -17.91 -26.18
CA ALA A 409 -65.09 -16.93 -25.99
C ALA A 409 -66.05 -17.28 -24.83
N SER A 410 -66.24 -18.58 -24.52
CA SER A 410 -67.05 -19.03 -23.38
C SER A 410 -66.27 -19.09 -22.06
N GLY A 411 -64.96 -18.85 -22.08
CA GLY A 411 -64.10 -18.86 -20.89
C GLY A 411 -63.63 -20.25 -20.43
N ASP A 412 -63.94 -21.33 -21.17
CA ASP A 412 -63.47 -22.68 -20.83
C ASP A 412 -62.08 -22.93 -21.44
N TYR A 413 -61.09 -22.27 -20.85
CA TYR A 413 -59.70 -22.36 -21.25
C TYR A 413 -59.13 -23.77 -21.03
N THR A 414 -59.65 -24.50 -20.03
CA THR A 414 -59.29 -25.89 -19.73
C THR A 414 -59.67 -26.86 -20.87
N SER A 415 -60.92 -26.82 -21.33
CA SER A 415 -61.35 -27.64 -22.47
C SER A 415 -60.69 -27.19 -23.77
N ALA A 416 -60.44 -25.88 -23.95
CA ALA A 416 -59.72 -25.35 -25.09
C ALA A 416 -58.29 -25.91 -25.21
N VAL A 417 -57.53 -26.00 -24.12
CA VAL A 417 -56.19 -26.63 -24.09
C VAL A 417 -56.25 -28.12 -24.42
N SER A 418 -57.23 -28.84 -23.87
CA SER A 418 -57.40 -30.28 -24.14
C SER A 418 -57.71 -30.56 -25.62
N ALA A 419 -58.68 -29.83 -26.19
CA ALA A 419 -59.06 -29.93 -27.60
C ALA A 419 -57.90 -29.52 -28.54
N ALA A 420 -57.15 -28.47 -28.17
CA ALA A 420 -55.99 -28.02 -28.93
C ALA A 420 -54.88 -29.07 -29.01
N ASN A 421 -54.52 -29.69 -27.89
CA ASN A 421 -53.43 -30.65 -27.84
C ASN A 421 -53.73 -31.91 -28.66
N GLY A 422 -54.97 -32.40 -28.65
CA GLY A 422 -55.41 -33.53 -29.47
C GLY A 422 -55.51 -33.24 -30.98
N TYR A 423 -55.47 -31.96 -31.39
CA TYR A 423 -55.32 -31.52 -32.77
C TYR A 423 -53.85 -31.32 -33.15
N LEU A 424 -53.07 -30.62 -32.32
CA LEU A 424 -51.66 -30.30 -32.59
C LEU A 424 -50.75 -31.54 -32.59
N GLU A 425 -51.10 -32.60 -31.84
CA GLU A 425 -50.48 -33.93 -31.95
C GLU A 425 -50.48 -34.47 -33.40
N LYS A 426 -51.52 -34.14 -34.19
CA LYS A 426 -51.70 -34.59 -35.58
C LYS A 426 -51.29 -33.53 -36.60
N HIS A 427 -51.25 -32.26 -36.18
CA HIS A 427 -51.00 -31.09 -37.04
C HIS A 427 -50.04 -30.08 -36.38
N PRO A 428 -48.80 -30.48 -36.01
CA PRO A 428 -47.89 -29.66 -35.20
C PRO A 428 -47.37 -28.40 -35.92
N ALA A 429 -47.56 -28.30 -37.25
CA ALA A 429 -47.19 -27.14 -38.06
C ALA A 429 -48.31 -26.10 -38.23
N ASP A 430 -49.49 -26.28 -37.60
CA ASP A 430 -50.58 -25.32 -37.69
C ASP A 430 -50.36 -24.13 -36.73
N THR A 431 -49.70 -23.09 -37.24
CA THR A 431 -49.33 -21.89 -36.47
C THR A 431 -50.55 -21.11 -35.93
N LYS A 432 -51.74 -21.26 -36.53
CA LYS A 432 -52.95 -20.60 -36.03
C LYS A 432 -53.52 -21.32 -34.81
N VAL A 433 -53.68 -22.64 -34.92
CA VAL A 433 -54.19 -23.44 -33.79
C VAL A 433 -53.16 -23.45 -32.66
N SER A 434 -51.86 -23.49 -32.98
CA SER A 434 -50.77 -23.29 -32.03
C SER A 434 -50.89 -21.97 -31.26
N ALA A 435 -51.11 -20.83 -31.95
CA ALA A 435 -51.27 -19.54 -31.28
C ALA A 435 -52.54 -19.45 -30.38
N LEU A 436 -53.67 -20.03 -30.83
CA LEU A 436 -54.91 -20.09 -30.03
C LEU A 436 -54.77 -21.03 -28.82
N ALA A 437 -53.99 -22.11 -28.95
CA ALA A 437 -53.66 -23.02 -27.87
C ALA A 437 -52.76 -22.37 -26.81
N SER A 438 -51.78 -21.56 -27.26
CA SER A 438 -50.94 -20.74 -26.39
C SER A 438 -51.76 -19.72 -25.59
N GLU A 439 -52.70 -19.04 -26.26
CA GLU A 439 -53.65 -18.13 -25.59
C GLU A 439 -54.50 -18.85 -24.54
N ALA A 440 -55.03 -20.03 -24.87
CA ALA A 440 -55.83 -20.84 -23.94
C ALA A 440 -55.01 -21.30 -22.73
N LEU A 441 -53.79 -21.80 -22.94
CA LEU A 441 -52.91 -22.28 -21.85
C LEU A 441 -52.55 -21.16 -20.88
N LEU A 442 -52.18 -19.99 -21.40
CA LEU A 442 -51.82 -18.85 -20.57
C LEU A 442 -53.05 -18.33 -19.80
N LYS A 443 -54.22 -18.22 -20.44
CA LYS A 443 -55.46 -17.83 -19.75
C LYS A 443 -55.90 -18.85 -18.69
N ALA A 444 -55.63 -20.15 -18.89
CA ALA A 444 -55.97 -21.21 -17.94
C ALA A 444 -55.05 -21.28 -16.70
N LYS A 445 -53.76 -20.94 -16.83
CA LYS A 445 -52.74 -21.26 -15.80
C LYS A 445 -51.88 -20.09 -15.32
N LEU A 446 -51.77 -18.99 -16.07
CA LEU A 446 -50.93 -17.86 -15.69
C LEU A 446 -51.41 -17.10 -14.42
N PRO A 447 -52.72 -16.92 -14.17
CA PRO A 447 -53.20 -16.25 -12.95
C PRO A 447 -52.76 -16.96 -11.65
N ASP A 448 -52.80 -18.30 -11.61
CA ASP A 448 -52.34 -19.08 -10.46
C ASP A 448 -50.82 -18.97 -10.27
N TRP A 449 -50.07 -18.99 -11.38
CA TRP A 449 -48.61 -18.80 -11.33
C TRP A 449 -48.24 -17.42 -10.79
N LEU A 450 -48.88 -16.35 -11.26
CA LEU A 450 -48.69 -14.99 -10.76
C LEU A 450 -49.01 -14.87 -9.26
N ASN A 451 -50.09 -15.52 -8.82
CA ASN A 451 -50.49 -15.60 -7.40
C ASN A 451 -49.43 -16.32 -6.54
N THR A 452 -48.76 -17.37 -7.04
CA THR A 452 -47.61 -17.98 -6.34
C THR A 452 -46.36 -17.10 -6.36
N LEU A 453 -46.09 -16.39 -7.47
CA LEU A 453 -44.94 -15.51 -7.63
C LEU A 453 -45.01 -14.30 -6.67
N GLN A 454 -46.16 -13.63 -6.60
CA GLN A 454 -46.43 -12.51 -5.69
C GLN A 454 -46.31 -12.89 -4.20
N LYS A 455 -46.44 -14.18 -3.87
CA LYS A 455 -46.26 -14.72 -2.51
C LYS A 455 -44.85 -15.25 -2.23
N ALA A 456 -43.91 -15.07 -3.16
CA ALA A 456 -42.57 -15.67 -3.13
C ALA A 456 -42.56 -17.21 -2.98
N GLN A 457 -43.62 -17.88 -3.44
CA GLN A 457 -43.79 -19.34 -3.37
C GLN A 457 -43.14 -20.03 -4.58
N PHE A 458 -41.84 -19.76 -4.80
CA PHE A 458 -41.15 -20.09 -6.05
C PHE A 458 -41.14 -21.58 -6.41
N ASP A 459 -41.15 -22.49 -5.43
CA ASP A 459 -41.21 -23.94 -5.70
C ASP A 459 -42.59 -24.38 -6.22
N GLN A 460 -43.65 -23.66 -5.83
CA GLN A 460 -45.01 -23.85 -6.35
C GLN A 460 -45.13 -23.23 -7.75
N ALA A 461 -44.50 -22.07 -7.96
CA ALA A 461 -44.38 -21.43 -9.28
C ALA A 461 -43.66 -22.36 -10.30
N ASP A 462 -42.54 -22.97 -9.92
CA ASP A 462 -41.84 -23.97 -10.74
C ASP A 462 -42.69 -25.22 -11.00
N THR A 463 -43.55 -25.61 -10.06
CA THR A 463 -44.47 -26.75 -10.23
C THR A 463 -45.54 -26.43 -11.28
N LEU A 464 -46.13 -25.24 -11.22
CA LEU A 464 -47.06 -24.75 -12.25
C LEU A 464 -46.38 -24.58 -13.62
N LEU A 465 -45.11 -24.15 -13.67
CA LEU A 465 -44.35 -24.10 -14.94
C LEU A 465 -44.04 -25.49 -15.49
N LYS A 466 -43.85 -26.52 -14.64
CA LYS A 466 -43.71 -27.92 -15.08
C LYS A 466 -45.03 -28.45 -15.65
N GLU A 467 -46.18 -28.12 -15.04
CA GLU A 467 -47.50 -28.42 -15.61
C GLU A 467 -47.71 -27.72 -16.97
N MET A 468 -47.42 -26.42 -17.06
CA MET A 468 -47.52 -25.67 -18.32
C MET A 468 -46.65 -26.29 -19.42
N ARG A 469 -45.40 -26.69 -19.12
CA ARG A 469 -44.51 -27.37 -20.08
C ARG A 469 -45.04 -28.73 -20.53
N ALA A 470 -45.63 -29.51 -19.62
CA ALA A 470 -46.26 -30.79 -19.97
C ALA A 470 -47.48 -30.56 -20.89
N LEU A 471 -48.27 -29.53 -20.61
CA LEU A 471 -49.41 -29.13 -21.44
C LEU A 471 -48.98 -28.47 -22.78
N SER A 472 -47.76 -27.95 -22.89
CA SER A 472 -47.23 -27.34 -24.12
C SER A 472 -46.40 -28.27 -24.98
N ALA A 473 -46.21 -29.55 -24.62
CA ALA A 473 -45.27 -30.47 -25.27
C ALA A 473 -45.46 -30.61 -26.80
N ASN A 474 -46.72 -30.58 -27.27
CA ASN A 474 -47.06 -30.64 -28.71
C ASN A 474 -47.20 -29.24 -29.36
N ASN A 475 -46.82 -28.17 -28.65
CA ASN A 475 -46.94 -26.78 -29.09
C ASN A 475 -45.65 -25.99 -28.78
N ALA A 476 -44.77 -25.89 -29.78
CA ALA A 476 -43.49 -25.19 -29.66
C ALA A 476 -43.65 -23.71 -29.29
N ASP A 477 -44.72 -23.07 -29.77
CA ASP A 477 -45.06 -21.67 -29.49
C ASP A 477 -45.35 -21.46 -28.00
N ALA A 478 -46.27 -22.24 -27.42
CA ALA A 478 -46.54 -22.21 -25.98
C ALA A 478 -45.31 -22.60 -25.15
N SER A 479 -44.51 -23.57 -25.61
CA SER A 479 -43.28 -23.98 -24.92
C SER A 479 -42.23 -22.87 -24.84
N SER A 480 -42.12 -22.03 -25.88
CA SER A 480 -41.27 -20.83 -25.84
C SER A 480 -41.81 -19.80 -24.85
N LEU A 481 -43.11 -19.49 -24.88
CA LEU A 481 -43.73 -18.52 -23.95
C LEU A 481 -43.60 -18.96 -22.48
N VAL A 482 -43.71 -20.26 -22.19
CA VAL A 482 -43.48 -20.82 -20.84
C VAL A 482 -41.99 -20.78 -20.45
N GLY A 483 -41.08 -20.79 -21.42
CA GLY A 483 -39.65 -20.53 -21.21
C GLY A 483 -39.38 -19.11 -20.68
N GLU A 484 -40.07 -18.11 -21.22
CA GLU A 484 -39.98 -16.71 -20.75
C GLU A 484 -40.53 -16.55 -19.33
N LEU A 485 -41.67 -17.21 -19.03
CA LEU A 485 -42.22 -17.21 -17.67
C LEU A 485 -41.24 -17.82 -16.65
N GLN A 486 -40.48 -18.85 -17.02
CA GLN A 486 -39.40 -19.35 -16.16
C GLN A 486 -38.31 -18.30 -15.96
N TRP A 487 -37.86 -17.58 -17.00
CA TRP A 487 -36.85 -16.53 -16.84
C TRP A 487 -37.32 -15.43 -15.87
N VAL A 488 -38.57 -14.97 -16.00
CA VAL A 488 -39.18 -14.04 -15.03
C VAL A 488 -39.21 -14.64 -13.62
N GLY A 489 -39.61 -15.91 -13.49
CA GLY A 489 -39.62 -16.62 -12.20
C GLY A 489 -38.23 -16.74 -11.55
N ASP A 490 -37.20 -17.01 -12.35
CA ASP A 490 -35.81 -17.12 -11.91
C ASP A 490 -35.23 -15.75 -11.48
N LEU A 491 -35.56 -14.69 -12.23
CA LEU A 491 -35.20 -13.30 -11.93
C LEU A 491 -35.84 -12.83 -10.61
N GLU A 492 -37.16 -12.99 -10.46
CA GLU A 492 -37.87 -12.60 -9.23
C GLU A 492 -37.42 -13.43 -8.02
N ARG A 493 -37.16 -14.73 -8.20
CA ARG A 493 -36.55 -15.60 -7.17
C ARG A 493 -35.21 -15.05 -6.69
N PHE A 494 -34.34 -14.64 -7.62
CA PHE A 494 -33.03 -14.09 -7.29
C PHE A 494 -33.13 -12.73 -6.58
N VAL A 495 -33.94 -11.81 -7.11
CA VAL A 495 -34.14 -10.48 -6.54
C VAL A 495 -34.75 -10.56 -5.13
N ALA A 496 -35.82 -11.34 -4.95
CA ALA A 496 -36.43 -11.55 -3.65
C ALA A 496 -35.49 -12.27 -2.67
N GLY A 497 -34.76 -13.29 -3.13
CA GLY A 497 -33.82 -14.07 -2.31
C GLY A 497 -32.63 -13.26 -1.75
N ARG A 498 -32.26 -12.15 -2.40
CA ARG A 498 -31.26 -11.20 -1.86
C ARG A 498 -31.85 -10.16 -0.90
N GLY A 499 -33.17 -9.98 -0.90
CA GLY A 499 -33.87 -8.95 -0.12
C GLY A 499 -34.33 -7.73 -0.94
N GLY A 500 -34.39 -7.83 -2.26
CA GLY A 500 -34.88 -6.79 -3.17
C GLY A 500 -33.83 -6.25 -4.14
N VAL A 501 -34.25 -5.32 -5.01
CA VAL A 501 -33.43 -4.76 -6.10
C VAL A 501 -32.21 -3.96 -5.64
N ASP A 502 -32.29 -3.28 -4.50
CA ASP A 502 -31.18 -2.51 -3.93
C ASP A 502 -30.36 -3.29 -2.90
N ALA A 503 -30.62 -4.58 -2.72
CA ALA A 503 -29.86 -5.44 -1.82
C ALA A 503 -28.34 -5.42 -2.13
N PRO A 504 -27.47 -5.65 -1.14
CA PRO A 504 -26.03 -5.75 -1.36
C PRO A 504 -25.66 -6.91 -2.28
N ILE A 505 -24.71 -6.68 -3.17
CA ILE A 505 -24.16 -7.66 -4.11
C ILE A 505 -23.05 -8.41 -3.39
N ARG A 506 -23.19 -9.72 -3.24
CA ARG A 506 -22.28 -10.57 -2.46
C ARG A 506 -21.18 -11.13 -3.36
N MET A 507 -19.94 -10.68 -3.12
CA MET A 507 -18.74 -11.16 -3.80
C MET A 507 -18.55 -12.67 -3.57
N TYR A 508 -18.18 -13.39 -4.64
CA TYR A 508 -18.08 -14.84 -4.74
C TYR A 508 -19.39 -15.60 -4.46
N ALA A 509 -20.54 -15.01 -4.79
CA ALA A 509 -21.85 -15.63 -4.57
C ALA A 509 -22.92 -15.20 -5.58
N ASP A 510 -23.02 -13.90 -5.88
CA ASP A 510 -24.09 -13.36 -6.73
C ASP A 510 -23.69 -13.31 -8.21
N GLU A 511 -22.40 -13.15 -8.52
CA GLU A 511 -21.91 -12.73 -9.85
C GLU A 511 -22.33 -13.69 -10.96
N ALA A 512 -22.09 -14.99 -10.76
CA ALA A 512 -22.42 -16.02 -11.74
C ALA A 512 -23.94 -16.16 -11.99
N THR A 513 -24.79 -15.80 -11.02
CA THR A 513 -26.25 -15.78 -11.20
C THR A 513 -26.70 -14.51 -11.94
N ILE A 514 -26.09 -13.36 -11.65
CA ILE A 514 -26.36 -12.10 -12.37
C ILE A 514 -25.99 -12.24 -13.84
N SER A 515 -24.73 -12.58 -14.15
CA SER A 515 -24.28 -12.72 -15.54
C SER A 515 -25.05 -13.81 -16.30
N GLY A 516 -25.44 -14.91 -15.62
CA GLY A 516 -26.27 -15.95 -16.24
C GLY A 516 -27.72 -15.53 -16.54
N LEU A 517 -28.33 -14.69 -15.70
CA LEU A 517 -29.66 -14.11 -15.94
C LEU A 517 -29.63 -13.06 -17.07
N LEU A 518 -28.58 -12.24 -17.11
CA LEU A 518 -28.35 -11.21 -18.14
C LEU A 518 -28.02 -11.83 -19.50
N GLN A 519 -27.05 -12.73 -19.58
CA GLN A 519 -26.67 -13.40 -20.84
C GLN A 519 -27.87 -14.08 -21.50
N ARG A 520 -28.68 -14.80 -20.71
CA ARG A 520 -29.90 -15.48 -21.21
C ARG A 520 -30.95 -14.50 -21.76
N TRP A 521 -30.91 -13.22 -21.38
CA TRP A 521 -31.74 -12.17 -21.97
C TRP A 521 -31.06 -11.54 -23.20
N ASP A 522 -29.76 -11.22 -23.12
CA ASP A 522 -29.03 -10.53 -24.18
C ASP A 522 -28.86 -11.38 -25.46
N ASP A 523 -28.86 -12.71 -25.34
CA ASP A 523 -28.77 -13.65 -26.47
C ASP A 523 -29.83 -13.40 -27.58
N ASP A 524 -31.09 -13.08 -27.22
CA ASP A 524 -32.09 -12.52 -28.15
C ASP A 524 -33.16 -11.67 -27.43
N ALA A 525 -32.73 -10.57 -26.80
CA ALA A 525 -33.58 -9.65 -26.05
C ALA A 525 -34.82 -9.18 -26.84
N ARG A 526 -34.72 -9.10 -28.17
CA ARG A 526 -35.84 -8.74 -29.05
C ARG A 526 -36.87 -9.86 -29.18
N SER A 527 -36.50 -11.14 -29.17
CA SER A 527 -37.47 -12.23 -29.04
C SER A 527 -38.10 -12.26 -27.66
N HIS A 528 -37.30 -12.22 -26.60
CA HIS A 528 -37.81 -12.28 -25.22
C HIS A 528 -38.83 -11.16 -24.95
N GLN A 529 -38.54 -9.92 -25.34
CA GLN A 529 -39.51 -8.81 -25.26
C GLN A 529 -40.79 -9.08 -26.07
N ARG A 530 -40.69 -9.48 -27.34
CA ARG A 530 -41.88 -9.79 -28.19
C ARG A 530 -42.73 -10.94 -27.63
N ALA A 531 -42.09 -11.92 -26.98
CA ALA A 531 -42.76 -13.04 -26.34
C ALA A 531 -43.50 -12.59 -25.07
N LEU A 532 -42.86 -11.79 -24.21
CA LEU A 532 -43.48 -11.23 -23.00
C LEU A 532 -44.61 -10.23 -23.32
N ASP A 533 -44.42 -9.33 -24.30
CA ASP A 533 -45.46 -8.45 -24.83
C ASP A 533 -46.69 -9.24 -25.29
N ARG A 534 -46.47 -10.39 -25.93
CA ARG A 534 -47.53 -11.29 -26.40
C ARG A 534 -48.24 -12.00 -25.25
N ILE A 535 -47.53 -12.43 -24.21
CA ILE A 535 -48.15 -12.97 -22.98
C ILE A 535 -49.04 -11.90 -22.34
N ALA A 536 -48.57 -10.65 -22.21
CA ALA A 536 -49.36 -9.54 -21.70
C ALA A 536 -50.59 -9.25 -22.58
N SER A 537 -50.48 -9.41 -23.91
CA SER A 537 -51.63 -9.26 -24.82
C SER A 537 -52.71 -10.34 -24.65
N TYR A 538 -52.33 -11.56 -24.26
CA TYR A 538 -53.26 -12.66 -23.99
C TYR A 538 -53.86 -12.59 -22.58
N VAL A 539 -53.06 -12.15 -21.59
CA VAL A 539 -53.42 -12.12 -20.17
C VAL A 539 -53.03 -10.77 -19.58
N PRO A 540 -53.89 -9.73 -19.66
CA PRO A 540 -53.53 -8.36 -19.30
C PRO A 540 -53.03 -8.14 -17.87
N ILE A 541 -53.42 -8.99 -16.91
CA ILE A 541 -52.92 -8.95 -15.53
C ILE A 541 -51.41 -9.26 -15.42
N PHE A 542 -50.79 -9.84 -16.45
CA PHE A 542 -49.34 -10.03 -16.53
C PHE A 542 -48.56 -8.72 -16.77
N ALA A 543 -49.20 -7.66 -17.25
CA ALA A 543 -48.50 -6.44 -17.68
C ALA A 543 -47.75 -5.71 -16.55
N GLU A 544 -48.28 -5.73 -15.32
CA GLU A 544 -47.63 -5.12 -14.15
C GLU A 544 -46.42 -5.96 -13.66
N PRO A 545 -46.56 -7.29 -13.39
CA PRO A 545 -45.41 -8.17 -13.13
C PRO A 545 -44.33 -8.13 -14.22
N TYR A 546 -44.71 -8.00 -15.49
CA TYR A 546 -43.78 -7.85 -16.61
C TYR A 546 -43.01 -6.52 -16.56
N ALA A 547 -43.71 -5.40 -16.33
CA ALA A 547 -43.07 -4.09 -16.16
C ALA A 547 -42.15 -4.04 -14.93
N GLN A 548 -42.49 -4.77 -13.86
CA GLN A 548 -41.63 -4.97 -12.70
C GLN A 548 -40.38 -5.77 -13.07
N ALA A 549 -40.52 -6.95 -13.69
CA ALA A 549 -39.41 -7.79 -14.12
C ALA A 549 -38.44 -7.06 -15.07
N LEU A 550 -38.95 -6.29 -16.05
CA LEU A 550 -38.10 -5.44 -16.90
C LEU A 550 -37.36 -4.34 -16.12
N SER A 551 -37.89 -3.91 -14.98
CA SER A 551 -37.26 -2.89 -14.12
C SER A 551 -36.21 -3.52 -13.19
N HIS A 552 -36.45 -4.76 -12.76
CA HIS A 552 -35.47 -5.58 -12.06
C HIS A 552 -34.29 -5.97 -12.97
N LEU A 553 -34.56 -6.35 -14.23
CA LEU A 553 -33.55 -6.56 -15.26
C LEU A 553 -32.66 -5.32 -15.46
N ARG A 554 -33.24 -4.15 -15.74
CA ARG A 554 -32.48 -2.89 -15.90
C ARG A 554 -31.65 -2.50 -14.68
N LYS A 555 -32.05 -2.96 -13.48
CA LYS A 555 -31.22 -2.82 -12.28
C LYS A 555 -30.04 -3.80 -12.30
N LEU A 556 -30.22 -5.04 -12.72
CA LEU A 556 -29.11 -6.00 -12.88
C LEU A 556 -28.12 -5.57 -13.97
N GLU A 557 -28.57 -5.04 -15.11
CA GLU A 557 -27.72 -4.42 -16.14
C GLU A 557 -26.83 -3.29 -15.56
N SER A 558 -27.44 -2.44 -14.71
CA SER A 558 -26.72 -1.38 -14.00
C SER A 558 -25.81 -1.89 -12.88
N ASP A 559 -26.15 -3.02 -12.24
CA ASP A 559 -25.34 -3.61 -11.17
C ASP A 559 -24.16 -4.40 -11.75
N ASP A 560 -24.29 -5.02 -12.92
CA ASP A 560 -23.21 -5.69 -13.65
C ASP A 560 -22.12 -4.69 -14.07
N SER A 561 -22.53 -3.68 -14.85
CA SER A 561 -21.65 -2.64 -15.41
C SER A 561 -20.92 -1.78 -14.35
N VAL A 562 -21.44 -1.72 -13.12
CA VAL A 562 -20.81 -0.99 -12.00
C VAL A 562 -20.10 -1.93 -11.03
N TYR A 563 -20.78 -2.94 -10.48
CA TYR A 563 -20.27 -3.73 -9.35
C TYR A 563 -19.58 -5.02 -9.79
N LEU A 564 -20.09 -5.78 -10.77
CA LEU A 564 -19.36 -6.97 -11.26
C LEU A 564 -18.08 -6.53 -11.97
N ALA A 565 -18.17 -5.51 -12.82
CA ALA A 565 -17.00 -4.88 -13.43
C ALA A 565 -16.00 -4.31 -12.40
N ALA A 566 -16.42 -3.99 -11.16
CA ALA A 566 -15.52 -3.59 -10.07
C ALA A 566 -14.95 -4.80 -9.32
N ILE A 567 -15.77 -5.82 -9.04
CA ILE A 567 -15.36 -7.10 -8.45
C ILE A 567 -14.25 -7.76 -9.29
N ASP A 568 -14.37 -7.75 -10.62
CA ASP A 568 -13.35 -8.32 -11.51
C ASP A 568 -12.03 -7.53 -11.49
N ARG A 569 -12.10 -6.19 -11.42
CA ARG A 569 -10.90 -5.35 -11.24
C ARG A 569 -10.23 -5.63 -9.89
N LEU A 570 -11.01 -5.70 -8.81
CA LEU A 570 -10.51 -6.06 -7.48
C LEU A 570 -9.91 -7.48 -7.44
N ASN A 571 -10.56 -8.46 -8.07
CA ASN A 571 -10.05 -9.82 -8.24
C ASN A 571 -8.73 -9.84 -9.02
N GLY A 572 -8.59 -9.00 -10.04
CA GLY A 572 -7.33 -8.77 -10.76
C GLY A 572 -6.24 -8.29 -9.80
N THR A 573 -6.47 -7.17 -9.11
CA THR A 573 -5.52 -6.58 -8.16
C THR A 573 -5.10 -7.56 -7.05
N ILE A 574 -6.07 -8.26 -6.43
CA ILE A 574 -5.79 -9.27 -5.41
C ILE A 574 -4.87 -10.37 -5.98
N ARG A 575 -5.19 -10.94 -7.15
CA ARG A 575 -4.34 -11.97 -7.78
C ARG A 575 -2.94 -11.44 -8.10
N THR A 576 -2.81 -10.21 -8.57
CA THR A 576 -1.52 -9.59 -8.91
C THR A 576 -0.64 -9.39 -7.66
N GLU A 577 -1.16 -8.79 -6.59
CA GLU A 577 -0.33 -8.53 -5.40
C GLU A 577 -0.06 -9.81 -4.59
N LEU A 578 -0.98 -10.78 -4.59
CA LEU A 578 -0.69 -12.12 -4.04
C LEU A 578 0.42 -12.84 -4.82
N ALA A 579 0.38 -12.81 -6.16
CA ALA A 579 1.42 -13.39 -7.01
C ALA A 579 2.78 -12.66 -6.90
N ARG A 580 2.79 -11.42 -6.39
CA ARG A 580 3.99 -10.62 -6.10
C ARG A 580 4.56 -10.82 -4.69
N ASP A 581 3.92 -11.65 -3.85
CA ASP A 581 4.19 -11.76 -2.41
C ASP A 581 4.04 -10.42 -1.64
N LYS A 582 3.16 -9.51 -2.11
CA LYS A 582 2.88 -8.19 -1.52
C LYS A 582 1.47 -8.07 -0.92
N PRO A 583 1.01 -8.97 -0.02
CA PRO A 583 -0.35 -8.91 0.51
C PRO A 583 -0.65 -7.61 1.29
N ASP A 584 0.35 -6.98 1.90
CA ASP A 584 0.22 -5.76 2.70
C ASP A 584 -0.22 -4.51 1.90
N ALA A 585 -0.20 -4.57 0.57
CA ALA A 585 -0.77 -3.53 -0.29
C ALA A 585 -2.32 -3.58 -0.35
N LEU A 586 -2.92 -4.74 -0.06
CA LEU A 586 -4.35 -4.98 -0.27
C LEU A 586 -5.31 -4.36 0.76
N PRO A 587 -4.98 -4.11 2.04
CA PRO A 587 -5.91 -3.49 2.99
C PRO A 587 -6.43 -2.12 2.52
N ALA A 588 -5.53 -1.24 2.05
CA ALA A 588 -5.91 0.09 1.56
C ALA A 588 -6.80 0.01 0.31
N VAL A 589 -6.55 -0.97 -0.58
CA VAL A 589 -7.39 -1.22 -1.77
C VAL A 589 -8.78 -1.71 -1.37
N LEU A 590 -8.86 -2.65 -0.40
CA LEU A 590 -10.14 -3.17 0.09
C LEU A 590 -10.99 -2.09 0.77
N ASP A 591 -10.36 -1.17 1.50
CA ASP A 591 -11.04 -0.06 2.18
C ASP A 591 -11.49 1.03 1.20
N ASP A 592 -10.69 1.34 0.17
CA ASP A 592 -11.08 2.23 -0.94
C ASP A 592 -12.28 1.66 -1.72
N TYR A 593 -12.27 0.36 -2.05
CA TYR A 593 -13.40 -0.30 -2.70
C TYR A 593 -14.65 -0.34 -1.80
N ALA A 594 -14.49 -0.56 -0.49
CA ALA A 594 -15.62 -0.51 0.45
C ALA A 594 -16.28 0.87 0.52
N GLN A 595 -15.50 1.95 0.39
CA GLN A 595 -16.01 3.33 0.34
C GLN A 595 -16.66 3.65 -1.01
N ARG A 596 -16.03 3.26 -2.13
CA ARG A 596 -16.53 3.56 -3.50
C ARG A 596 -17.77 2.75 -3.89
N TYR A 597 -17.95 1.56 -3.32
CA TYR A 597 -19.05 0.65 -3.67
C TYR A 597 -19.86 0.20 -2.44
N PRO A 598 -20.68 1.08 -1.81
CA PRO A 598 -21.35 0.76 -0.52
C PRO A 598 -22.33 -0.42 -0.52
N ARG A 599 -22.76 -0.92 -1.70
CA ARG A 599 -23.55 -2.15 -1.85
C ARG A 599 -22.70 -3.41 -2.06
N LEU A 600 -21.37 -3.32 -2.12
CA LEU A 600 -20.48 -4.48 -2.24
C LEU A 600 -20.33 -5.18 -0.88
N ALA A 601 -20.82 -6.41 -0.78
CA ALA A 601 -20.75 -7.24 0.41
C ALA A 601 -19.79 -8.43 0.22
N GLY A 602 -19.26 -8.96 1.33
CA GLY A 602 -18.36 -10.12 1.34
C GLY A 602 -16.88 -9.78 1.50
N LEU A 603 -16.49 -8.50 1.42
CA LEU A 603 -15.11 -8.03 1.63
C LEU A 603 -14.49 -8.48 2.96
N ASP A 604 -15.29 -8.71 4.00
CA ASP A 604 -14.78 -9.17 5.30
C ASP A 604 -14.19 -10.58 5.25
N ARG A 605 -14.71 -11.46 4.37
CA ARG A 605 -14.09 -12.77 4.09
C ARG A 605 -12.75 -12.59 3.38
N VAL A 606 -12.64 -11.60 2.51
CA VAL A 606 -11.39 -11.25 1.81
C VAL A 606 -10.36 -10.70 2.81
N ARG A 607 -10.78 -9.87 3.78
CA ARG A 607 -9.94 -9.37 4.87
C ARG A 607 -9.48 -10.49 5.83
N GLU A 608 -10.34 -11.48 6.09
CA GLU A 608 -10.02 -12.65 6.91
C GLU A 608 -9.03 -13.60 6.22
N ASP A 609 -9.32 -14.00 4.97
CA ASP A 609 -8.43 -14.77 4.13
C ASP A 609 -7.07 -14.04 3.94
N LEU A 610 -7.08 -12.71 3.74
CA LEU A 610 -5.87 -11.90 3.63
C LEU A 610 -4.98 -12.02 4.86
N ARG A 611 -5.54 -11.85 6.07
CA ARG A 611 -4.77 -11.99 7.32
C ARG A 611 -4.14 -13.38 7.44
N HIS A 612 -4.95 -14.42 7.29
CA HIS A 612 -4.47 -15.80 7.39
C HIS A 612 -3.41 -16.16 6.33
N TYR A 613 -3.48 -15.56 5.13
CA TYR A 613 -2.47 -15.73 4.10
C TYR A 613 -1.17 -14.99 4.45
N THR A 614 -1.25 -13.75 4.91
CA THR A 614 -0.09 -12.95 5.33
C THR A 614 0.65 -13.62 6.49
N ASP A 615 -0.05 -14.14 7.49
CA ASP A 615 0.55 -14.88 8.62
C ASP A 615 1.33 -16.12 8.13
N VAL A 616 0.73 -16.91 7.23
CA VAL A 616 1.35 -18.11 6.63
C VAL A 616 2.55 -17.75 5.74
N LEU A 617 2.43 -16.70 4.91
CA LEU A 617 3.51 -16.23 4.05
C LEU A 617 4.70 -15.73 4.87
N ASN A 618 4.45 -14.90 5.88
CA ASN A 618 5.50 -14.33 6.73
C ASN A 618 6.22 -15.40 7.54
N ALA A 619 5.50 -16.38 8.12
CA ALA A 619 6.12 -17.52 8.81
C ALA A 619 6.97 -18.38 7.85
N ALA A 620 6.53 -18.55 6.60
CA ALA A 620 7.29 -19.30 5.58
C ALA A 620 8.55 -18.56 5.09
N LEU A 621 8.44 -17.26 4.77
CA LEU A 621 9.57 -16.43 4.34
C LEU A 621 10.61 -16.26 5.45
N SER A 622 10.16 -16.05 6.70
CA SER A 622 11.03 -15.93 7.88
C SER A 622 11.61 -17.26 8.37
N ARG A 623 11.39 -18.36 7.64
CA ARG A 623 11.86 -19.72 7.98
C ARG A 623 11.41 -20.23 9.36
N GLN A 624 10.27 -19.75 9.86
CA GLN A 624 9.75 -20.11 11.18
C GLN A 624 8.89 -21.38 11.11
N LEU A 625 9.52 -22.56 11.21
CA LEU A 625 8.84 -23.84 11.03
C LEU A 625 7.70 -24.07 12.05
N THR A 626 7.96 -23.96 13.36
CA THR A 626 6.94 -24.29 14.38
C THR A 626 5.69 -23.39 14.32
N PRO A 627 5.79 -22.05 14.20
CA PRO A 627 4.62 -21.20 13.96
C PRO A 627 3.89 -21.53 12.66
N LEU A 628 4.61 -21.79 11.57
CA LEU A 628 4.00 -22.19 10.30
C LEU A 628 3.22 -23.50 10.42
N LEU A 629 3.78 -24.52 11.09
CA LEU A 629 3.09 -25.79 11.32
C LEU A 629 1.82 -25.64 12.17
N ALA A 630 1.79 -24.68 13.11
CA ALA A 630 0.57 -24.36 13.86
C ALA A 630 -0.50 -23.72 12.97
N LEU A 631 -0.12 -22.75 12.12
CA LEU A 631 -1.02 -22.07 11.18
C LEU A 631 -1.61 -23.04 10.13
N LEU A 632 -0.78 -23.91 9.53
CA LEU A 632 -1.23 -24.84 8.48
C LEU A 632 -2.27 -25.87 8.97
N LYS A 633 -2.34 -26.13 10.27
CA LYS A 633 -3.36 -27.01 10.88
C LYS A 633 -4.73 -26.34 10.98
N THR A 634 -4.78 -25.01 11.18
CA THR A 634 -6.03 -24.25 11.43
C THR A 634 -6.54 -23.51 10.20
N VAL A 635 -5.65 -22.93 9.38
CA VAL A 635 -6.01 -22.01 8.29
C VAL A 635 -6.84 -22.68 7.19
N ARG A 636 -7.94 -22.05 6.80
CA ARG A 636 -8.81 -22.42 5.68
C ARG A 636 -9.23 -21.17 4.93
N PHE A 637 -9.00 -21.13 3.62
CA PHE A 637 -9.36 -19.99 2.77
C PHE A 637 -10.76 -20.18 2.20
N SER A 638 -11.57 -19.14 2.30
CA SER A 638 -12.99 -19.12 1.91
C SER A 638 -13.22 -18.57 0.50
N THR A 639 -12.26 -17.81 -0.03
CA THR A 639 -12.39 -17.05 -1.28
C THR A 639 -11.51 -17.62 -2.41
N PRO A 640 -11.96 -17.57 -3.69
CA PRO A 640 -11.23 -18.16 -4.81
C PRO A 640 -9.77 -17.70 -5.03
N PRO A 641 -9.40 -16.40 -4.95
CA PRO A 641 -8.01 -16.02 -5.22
C PRO A 641 -7.04 -16.52 -4.15
N PHE A 642 -7.45 -16.51 -2.87
CA PHE A 642 -6.63 -17.01 -1.77
C PHE A 642 -6.54 -18.54 -1.76
N GLN A 643 -7.62 -19.26 -2.12
CA GLN A 643 -7.59 -20.71 -2.35
C GLN A 643 -6.58 -21.08 -3.45
N ALA A 644 -6.61 -20.38 -4.59
CA ALA A 644 -5.68 -20.63 -5.70
C ALA A 644 -4.22 -20.29 -5.32
N GLN A 645 -3.99 -19.15 -4.67
CA GLN A 645 -2.65 -18.73 -4.23
C GLN A 645 -2.07 -19.70 -3.18
N PHE A 646 -2.87 -20.13 -2.21
CA PHE A 646 -2.42 -21.08 -1.20
C PHE A 646 -2.06 -22.44 -1.80
N GLN A 647 -2.79 -22.91 -2.82
CA GLN A 647 -2.41 -24.11 -3.57
C GLN A 647 -1.02 -23.95 -4.22
N GLN A 648 -0.75 -22.82 -4.89
CA GLN A 648 0.57 -22.54 -5.48
C GLN A 648 1.69 -22.45 -4.44
N LEU A 649 1.43 -21.78 -3.31
CA LEU A 649 2.37 -21.68 -2.19
C LEU A 649 2.65 -23.06 -1.57
N SER A 650 1.64 -23.93 -1.46
CA SER A 650 1.75 -25.29 -0.95
C SER A 650 2.57 -26.23 -1.84
N ALA A 651 2.55 -26.00 -3.16
CA ALA A 651 3.33 -26.78 -4.12
C ALA A 651 4.80 -26.36 -4.22
N SER A 652 5.18 -25.20 -3.65
CA SER A 652 6.47 -24.55 -3.93
C SER A 652 7.30 -24.20 -2.68
N ARG A 653 6.67 -23.71 -1.61
CA ARG A 653 7.39 -23.17 -0.43
C ARG A 653 7.01 -23.80 0.90
N LEU A 654 5.82 -24.35 1.07
CA LEU A 654 5.37 -24.92 2.35
C LEU A 654 5.92 -26.35 2.59
N PRO A 655 6.00 -26.83 3.85
CA PRO A 655 6.28 -28.24 4.12
C PRO A 655 5.13 -29.13 3.65
N SER A 656 5.46 -30.30 3.09
CA SER A 656 4.46 -31.29 2.65
C SER A 656 3.82 -32.00 3.86
N ALA A 657 2.61 -32.54 3.68
CA ALA A 657 1.87 -33.20 4.77
C ALA A 657 2.65 -34.33 5.48
N ASP A 658 3.51 -35.06 4.75
CA ASP A 658 4.42 -36.07 5.31
C ASP A 658 5.50 -35.45 6.22
N VAL A 659 6.08 -34.30 5.83
CA VAL A 659 7.00 -33.53 6.69
C VAL A 659 6.29 -33.02 7.95
N ILE A 660 5.06 -32.51 7.83
CA ILE A 660 4.26 -32.06 8.98
C ILE A 660 4.01 -33.23 9.94
N GLN A 661 3.56 -34.38 9.43
CA GLN A 661 3.25 -35.56 10.23
C GLN A 661 4.49 -36.14 10.93
N ARG A 662 5.64 -36.20 10.25
CA ARG A 662 6.91 -36.66 10.85
C ARG A 662 7.46 -35.65 11.87
N HIS A 663 7.27 -34.35 11.66
CA HIS A 663 7.75 -33.33 12.59
C HIS A 663 6.96 -33.36 13.90
N ASP A 664 5.63 -33.52 13.80
CA ASP A 664 4.76 -33.76 14.96
C ASP A 664 5.17 -35.04 15.71
N ALA A 665 5.46 -36.14 15.00
CA ALA A 665 5.89 -37.39 15.60
C ALA A 665 7.25 -37.26 16.32
N ALA A 666 8.24 -36.63 15.68
CA ALA A 666 9.56 -36.40 16.25
C ALA A 666 9.51 -35.44 17.45
N SER A 667 8.70 -34.39 17.37
CA SER A 667 8.45 -33.45 18.48
C SER A 667 7.81 -34.15 19.68
N ALA A 668 6.80 -35.00 19.45
CA ALA A 668 6.16 -35.77 20.51
C ALA A 668 7.08 -36.85 21.10
N ALA A 669 7.98 -37.44 20.31
CA ALA A 669 9.03 -38.33 20.81
C ALA A 669 10.04 -37.58 21.69
N TRP A 670 10.50 -36.42 21.25
CA TRP A 670 11.43 -35.55 21.99
C TRP A 670 10.84 -35.11 23.34
N GLN A 671 9.59 -34.64 23.36
CA GLN A 671 8.87 -34.24 24.57
C GLN A 671 8.68 -35.36 25.59
N ARG A 672 8.66 -36.64 25.17
CA ARG A 672 8.60 -37.81 26.05
C ARG A 672 9.96 -38.31 26.55
N GLY A 673 11.06 -37.84 25.96
CA GLY A 673 12.42 -38.35 26.21
C GLY A 673 12.85 -39.51 25.30
N ASP A 674 12.07 -39.84 24.26
CA ASP A 674 12.40 -40.83 23.23
C ASP A 674 13.46 -40.30 22.24
N THR A 675 14.55 -39.73 22.77
CA THR A 675 15.49 -38.85 22.04
C THR A 675 16.15 -39.51 20.84
N GLN A 676 16.48 -40.80 20.90
CA GLN A 676 17.03 -41.55 19.77
C GLN A 676 16.02 -41.67 18.61
N GLN A 677 14.73 -41.88 18.92
CA GLN A 677 13.66 -41.94 17.92
C GLN A 677 13.44 -40.56 17.30
N ALA A 678 13.35 -39.51 18.11
CA ALA A 678 13.17 -38.13 17.64
C ALA A 678 14.29 -37.66 16.70
N LEU A 679 15.55 -37.96 17.03
CA LEU A 679 16.70 -37.63 16.17
C LEU A 679 16.69 -38.48 14.88
N ALA A 680 16.29 -39.76 14.95
CA ALA A 680 16.15 -40.61 13.77
C ALA A 680 15.03 -40.13 12.83
N ASP A 681 13.88 -39.73 13.37
CA ASP A 681 12.74 -39.22 12.58
C ASP A 681 13.07 -37.90 11.89
N LEU A 682 13.77 -36.98 12.58
CA LEU A 682 14.30 -35.74 11.99
C LEU A 682 15.38 -36.02 10.92
N GLN A 683 16.25 -37.00 11.14
CA GLN A 683 17.26 -37.41 10.15
C GLN A 683 16.66 -38.12 8.93
N ALA A 684 15.53 -38.81 9.10
CA ALA A 684 14.80 -39.52 8.04
C ALA A 684 13.78 -38.64 7.29
N MET A 685 13.86 -37.32 7.43
CA MET A 685 13.01 -36.37 6.71
C MET A 685 13.30 -36.36 5.20
N PRO A 686 12.26 -36.26 4.34
CA PRO A 686 12.46 -36.14 2.90
C PRO A 686 13.11 -34.80 2.54
N ALA A 687 13.86 -34.79 1.43
CA ALA A 687 14.45 -33.57 0.88
C ALA A 687 13.35 -32.62 0.35
N GLY A 688 13.46 -31.33 0.68
CA GLY A 688 12.48 -30.32 0.28
C GLY A 688 12.87 -28.91 0.75
N PRO A 689 12.00 -27.89 0.58
CA PRO A 689 12.35 -26.49 0.85
C PRO A 689 12.72 -26.19 2.32
N TRP A 690 12.44 -27.09 3.26
CA TRP A 690 12.68 -26.93 4.69
C TRP A 690 13.83 -27.79 5.26
N SER A 691 14.52 -28.57 4.43
CA SER A 691 15.55 -29.52 4.92
C SER A 691 16.72 -28.85 5.65
N GLU A 692 17.07 -27.60 5.31
CA GLU A 692 18.09 -26.81 6.02
C GLU A 692 17.65 -26.44 7.45
N VAL A 693 16.40 -26.00 7.61
CA VAL A 693 15.81 -25.65 8.92
C VAL A 693 15.72 -26.89 9.80
N ILE A 694 15.27 -28.01 9.23
CA ILE A 694 15.21 -29.32 9.89
C ILE A 694 16.62 -29.81 10.28
N ALA A 695 17.63 -29.63 9.44
CA ALA A 695 19.01 -29.98 9.76
C ALA A 695 19.58 -29.11 10.90
N SER A 696 19.21 -27.83 10.95
CA SER A 696 19.53 -26.94 12.08
C SER A 696 18.88 -27.40 13.38
N GLU A 697 17.59 -27.75 13.35
CA GLU A 697 16.87 -28.30 14.51
C GLU A 697 17.49 -29.62 15.00
N LEU A 698 17.80 -30.54 14.07
CA LEU A 698 18.47 -31.81 14.35
C LEU A 698 19.83 -31.59 15.02
N ALA A 699 20.63 -30.65 14.52
CA ALA A 699 21.93 -30.29 15.10
C ALA A 699 21.79 -29.67 16.50
N HIS A 700 20.80 -28.78 16.70
CA HIS A 700 20.51 -28.17 17.99
C HIS A 700 20.08 -29.21 19.04
N LYS A 701 19.10 -30.06 18.71
CA LYS A 701 18.62 -31.13 19.59
C LYS A 701 19.73 -32.15 19.91
N LYS A 702 20.58 -32.48 18.94
CA LYS A 702 21.76 -33.30 19.22
C LYS A 702 22.71 -32.63 20.21
N ALA A 703 23.01 -31.34 20.05
CA ALA A 703 23.85 -30.59 20.99
C ALA A 703 23.24 -30.51 22.40
N GLN A 704 21.92 -30.34 22.53
CA GLN A 704 21.23 -30.42 23.84
C GLN A 704 21.36 -31.81 24.49
N LEU A 705 21.23 -32.89 23.70
CA LEU A 705 21.40 -34.26 24.20
C LEU A 705 22.84 -34.54 24.66
N ASP A 706 23.84 -34.08 23.90
CA ASP A 706 25.26 -34.21 24.25
C ASP A 706 25.59 -33.40 25.52
N GLN A 707 25.07 -32.17 25.65
CA GLN A 707 25.19 -31.35 26.87
C GLN A 707 24.55 -32.02 28.09
N PHE A 708 23.37 -32.63 27.93
CA PHE A 708 22.72 -33.38 29.02
C PHE A 708 23.55 -34.60 29.44
N ALA A 709 24.11 -35.34 28.48
CA ALA A 709 24.97 -36.48 28.77
C ALA A 709 26.24 -36.06 29.54
N ASP A 710 26.86 -34.93 29.18
CA ASP A 710 28.00 -34.37 29.92
C ASP A 710 27.62 -33.82 31.31
N LEU A 711 26.46 -33.19 31.43
CA LEU A 711 25.91 -32.74 32.72
C LEU A 711 25.80 -33.93 33.69
N GLN A 712 25.21 -35.06 33.25
CA GLN A 712 25.08 -36.25 34.09
C GLN A 712 26.45 -36.86 34.47
N LYS A 713 27.46 -36.84 33.57
CA LYS A 713 28.84 -37.28 33.90
C LYS A 713 29.49 -36.42 34.99
N THR A 714 29.12 -35.14 35.10
CA THR A 714 29.68 -34.21 36.09
C THR A 714 28.94 -34.18 37.43
N ARG A 715 27.87 -34.97 37.60
CA ARG A 715 26.99 -34.91 38.79
C ARG A 715 27.72 -35.21 40.10
N GLY A 716 27.68 -34.25 41.03
CA GLY A 716 28.44 -34.29 42.29
C GLY A 716 29.88 -33.75 42.20
N GLY A 717 30.35 -33.34 41.02
CA GLY A 717 31.58 -32.57 40.85
C GLY A 717 31.41 -31.09 41.18
N LYS A 718 32.52 -30.36 41.38
CA LYS A 718 32.49 -28.93 41.74
C LYS A 718 31.81 -28.01 40.72
N ASP A 719 31.88 -28.37 39.44
CA ASP A 719 31.38 -27.56 38.33
C ASP A 719 29.92 -27.87 37.98
N TYR A 720 29.28 -28.81 38.71
CA TYR A 720 27.94 -29.30 38.39
C TYR A 720 26.88 -28.21 38.48
N ASP A 721 26.87 -27.43 39.57
CA ASP A 721 25.88 -26.37 39.83
C ASP A 721 25.83 -25.35 38.67
N GLU A 722 27.00 -24.93 38.15
CA GLU A 722 27.10 -23.95 37.06
C GLU A 722 26.71 -24.56 35.69
N ARG A 723 27.10 -25.80 35.42
CA ARG A 723 26.69 -26.54 34.22
C ARG A 723 25.18 -26.80 34.20
N LEU A 724 24.59 -27.12 35.35
CA LEU A 724 23.16 -27.36 35.52
C LEU A 724 22.34 -26.09 35.21
N LEU A 725 22.72 -24.97 35.81
CA LEU A 725 22.07 -23.68 35.56
C LEU A 725 22.23 -23.23 34.11
N SER A 726 23.42 -23.40 33.51
CA SER A 726 23.65 -23.10 32.10
C SER A 726 22.83 -24.00 31.15
N PHE A 727 22.62 -25.27 31.50
CA PHE A 727 21.80 -26.19 30.70
C PHE A 727 20.30 -25.89 30.85
N TYR A 728 19.81 -25.67 32.08
CA TYR A 728 18.43 -25.27 32.33
C TYR A 728 18.05 -23.96 31.62
N ALA A 729 19.00 -23.02 31.51
CA ALA A 729 18.84 -21.80 30.72
C ALA A 729 18.54 -22.09 29.23
N SER A 730 19.27 -23.04 28.62
CA SER A 730 19.17 -23.37 27.19
C SER A 730 18.01 -24.28 26.78
N LEU A 731 17.20 -24.77 27.73
CA LEU A 731 15.99 -25.56 27.42
C LEU A 731 14.80 -24.67 27.05
N ASP A 732 14.04 -25.05 26.04
CA ASP A 732 12.70 -24.50 25.79
C ASP A 732 11.66 -25.20 26.71
N PRO A 733 10.78 -24.45 27.42
CA PRO A 733 9.85 -25.04 28.38
C PRO A 733 8.69 -25.84 27.76
N VAL A 734 8.47 -25.75 26.44
CA VAL A 734 7.40 -26.42 25.70
C VAL A 734 7.94 -27.54 24.80
N ALA A 735 9.12 -27.37 24.19
CA ALA A 735 9.77 -28.40 23.40
C ALA A 735 10.53 -29.41 24.27
N ASP A 736 11.27 -28.96 25.28
CA ASP A 736 12.26 -29.79 25.99
C ASP A 736 11.78 -30.27 27.36
N VAL A 737 10.46 -30.47 27.47
CA VAL A 737 9.72 -30.81 28.70
C VAL A 737 10.37 -31.94 29.50
N TRP A 738 10.78 -33.03 28.84
CA TRP A 738 11.44 -34.16 29.49
C TRP A 738 12.76 -33.77 30.16
N PHE A 739 13.61 -32.99 29.48
CA PHE A 739 14.87 -32.53 30.05
C PHE A 739 14.63 -31.63 31.26
N ALA A 740 13.70 -30.69 31.15
CA ALA A 740 13.34 -29.78 32.23
C ALA A 740 12.82 -30.53 33.47
N GLN A 741 11.96 -31.53 33.28
CA GLN A 741 11.49 -32.42 34.35
C GLN A 741 12.63 -33.27 34.95
N SER A 742 13.53 -33.78 34.11
CA SER A 742 14.63 -34.67 34.56
C SER A 742 15.61 -33.98 35.52
N ILE A 743 15.83 -32.67 35.35
CA ILE A 743 16.73 -31.85 36.19
C ILE A 743 16.00 -31.02 37.25
N GLN A 744 14.66 -31.00 37.24
CA GLN A 744 13.84 -30.10 38.08
C GLN A 744 14.22 -30.15 39.57
N LYS A 745 14.54 -31.33 40.10
CA LYS A 745 14.92 -31.51 41.51
C LYS A 745 16.28 -30.90 41.84
N ASP A 746 17.26 -31.09 40.96
CA ASP A 746 18.61 -30.55 41.14
C ASP A 746 18.59 -29.02 40.99
N VAL A 747 17.82 -28.50 40.03
CA VAL A 747 17.62 -27.05 39.84
C VAL A 747 16.91 -26.43 41.05
N ALA A 748 15.82 -27.04 41.54
CA ALA A 748 15.11 -26.55 42.72
C ALA A 748 15.97 -26.54 43.99
N ALA A 749 16.88 -27.50 44.16
CA ALA A 749 17.82 -27.54 45.29
C ALA A 749 18.88 -26.41 45.25
N LEU A 750 19.10 -25.79 44.10
CA LEU A 750 20.05 -24.69 43.91
C LEU A 750 19.38 -23.33 43.70
N HIS A 751 18.12 -23.30 43.27
CA HIS A 751 17.34 -22.12 42.89
C HIS A 751 17.47 -20.98 43.92
N ASP A 752 17.02 -21.19 45.16
CA ASP A 752 16.93 -20.12 46.16
C ASP A 752 18.33 -19.59 46.56
N LYS A 753 19.33 -20.47 46.58
CA LYS A 753 20.73 -20.14 46.87
C LYS A 753 21.37 -19.35 45.72
N ALA A 754 21.05 -19.69 44.48
CA ALA A 754 21.50 -18.97 43.29
C ALA A 754 20.79 -17.61 43.17
N LEU A 755 19.49 -17.55 43.45
CA LEU A 755 18.68 -16.32 43.44
C LEU A 755 19.16 -15.33 44.51
N ALA A 756 19.41 -15.78 45.73
CA ALA A 756 20.00 -14.96 46.79
C ALA A 756 21.39 -14.42 46.37
N ARG A 757 22.25 -15.27 45.78
CA ARG A 757 23.55 -14.84 45.23
C ARG A 757 23.40 -13.80 44.11
N ALA A 758 22.39 -13.93 43.25
CA ALA A 758 22.10 -12.97 42.18
C ALA A 758 21.69 -11.62 42.75
N GLN A 759 20.81 -11.62 43.76
CA GLN A 759 20.38 -10.42 44.47
C GLN A 759 21.53 -9.73 45.20
N ASP A 760 22.38 -10.47 45.92
CA ASP A 760 23.59 -9.95 46.57
C ASP A 760 24.56 -9.31 45.57
N LEU A 761 24.73 -9.90 44.38
CA LEU A 761 25.56 -9.35 43.30
C LEU A 761 24.98 -8.04 42.75
N MET A 762 23.66 -7.95 42.54
CA MET A 762 23.02 -6.71 42.07
C MET A 762 23.05 -5.60 43.14
N LEU A 763 22.83 -5.92 44.43
CA LEU A 763 22.96 -4.98 45.54
C LEU A 763 24.41 -4.49 45.71
N ARG A 764 25.40 -5.39 45.54
CA ARG A 764 26.81 -5.01 45.51
C ARG A 764 27.13 -4.09 44.33
N ALA A 765 26.63 -4.39 43.13
CA ALA A 765 26.79 -3.53 41.96
C ALA A 765 26.20 -2.13 42.20
N GLN A 766 25.00 -2.05 42.78
CA GLN A 766 24.35 -0.78 43.13
C GLN A 766 25.19 0.04 44.12
N SER A 767 25.77 -0.62 45.13
CA SER A 767 26.67 0.03 46.11
C SER A 767 27.95 0.56 45.46
N LEU A 768 28.59 -0.20 44.58
CA LEU A 768 29.80 0.21 43.86
C LEU A 768 29.51 1.34 42.85
N TRP A 769 28.40 1.27 42.12
CA TRP A 769 27.94 2.33 41.21
C TRP A 769 27.65 3.64 41.96
N LYS A 770 27.00 3.55 43.13
CA LYS A 770 26.76 4.72 44.00
C LYS A 770 28.06 5.32 44.55
N GLN A 771 29.07 4.50 44.83
CA GLN A 771 30.40 4.98 45.24
C GLN A 771 31.09 5.72 44.08
N TYR A 772 31.19 5.11 42.91
CA TYR A 772 31.74 5.71 41.68
C TYR A 772 31.07 7.06 41.33
N ARG A 773 29.74 7.13 41.44
CA ARG A 773 28.99 8.37 41.21
C ARG A 773 29.19 9.45 42.30
N ALA A 774 29.73 9.10 43.47
CA ALA A 774 29.96 10.02 44.57
C ALA A 774 31.41 10.56 44.62
N SER A 775 32.39 9.77 44.18
CA SER A 775 33.75 10.23 43.86
C SER A 775 33.78 11.07 42.58
N GLY A 776 32.91 10.76 41.63
CA GLY A 776 32.76 11.46 40.36
C GLY A 776 33.34 10.65 39.19
N PRO A 777 32.74 10.74 37.98
CA PRO A 777 33.19 9.95 36.84
C PRO A 777 34.62 10.31 36.43
N ILE A 778 35.32 9.36 35.80
CA ILE A 778 36.72 9.54 35.41
C ILE A 778 36.85 10.80 34.54
N GLY A 779 37.71 11.72 34.97
CA GLY A 779 37.88 13.03 34.35
C GLY A 779 38.75 13.01 33.09
N GLY A 780 38.53 13.95 32.18
CA GLY A 780 39.36 14.10 30.98
C GLY A 780 40.85 14.34 31.31
N THR A 781 41.13 15.05 32.41
CA THR A 781 42.49 15.22 32.96
C THR A 781 43.11 13.89 33.38
N GLN A 782 42.40 13.07 34.16
CA GLN A 782 42.84 11.73 34.60
C GLN A 782 43.09 10.78 33.41
N ARG A 783 42.29 10.89 32.34
CA ARG A 783 42.54 10.16 31.09
C ARG A 783 43.84 10.63 30.41
N LEU A 784 44.11 11.94 30.37
CA LEU A 784 45.30 12.54 29.74
C LEU A 784 46.61 12.45 30.56
N GLU A 785 46.56 12.15 31.85
CA GLU A 785 47.77 11.99 32.69
C GLU A 785 48.78 11.00 32.08
N ALA A 786 50.07 11.36 32.07
CA ALA A 786 51.19 10.57 31.55
C ALA A 786 51.53 9.30 32.37
N GLY A 787 50.60 8.84 33.20
CA GLY A 787 50.70 7.63 34.00
C GLY A 787 49.30 7.22 34.50
N ILE A 788 49.25 6.18 35.34
CA ILE A 788 48.01 5.73 35.98
C ILE A 788 47.99 6.27 37.42
N SER A 789 47.31 7.40 37.62
CA SER A 789 47.15 7.99 38.95
C SER A 789 46.38 7.08 39.91
N PRO A 790 46.53 7.26 41.24
CA PRO A 790 45.72 6.55 42.23
C PRO A 790 44.21 6.76 42.01
N GLY A 791 43.79 7.98 41.64
CA GLY A 791 42.39 8.31 41.37
C GLY A 791 41.83 7.63 40.11
N PHE A 792 42.57 7.63 38.99
CA PHE A 792 42.15 6.83 37.83
C PHE A 792 41.99 5.35 38.21
N ARG A 793 42.89 4.81 39.05
CA ARG A 793 42.88 3.41 39.47
C ARG A 793 41.74 3.07 40.43
N SER A 794 41.32 3.98 41.32
CA SER A 794 40.15 3.74 42.18
C SER A 794 38.87 3.74 41.35
N GLU A 795 38.68 4.75 40.50
CA GLU A 795 37.42 4.91 39.76
C GLU A 795 37.24 3.86 38.67
N ALA A 796 38.31 3.53 37.92
CA ALA A 796 38.28 2.44 36.96
C ALA A 796 37.94 1.09 37.63
N ARG A 797 38.49 0.85 38.84
CA ARG A 797 38.19 -0.36 39.60
C ARG A 797 36.76 -0.39 40.12
N LEU A 798 36.23 0.72 40.68
CA LEU A 798 34.84 0.79 41.13
C LEU A 798 33.87 0.51 39.98
N LEU A 799 34.12 1.08 38.80
CA LEU A 799 33.33 0.85 37.58
C LEU A 799 33.43 -0.61 37.09
N SER A 800 34.63 -1.17 37.02
CA SER A 800 34.86 -2.55 36.59
C SER A 800 34.29 -3.59 37.58
N ASP A 801 34.46 -3.38 38.89
CA ASP A 801 33.90 -4.26 39.92
C ASP A 801 32.36 -4.15 39.95
N ALA A 802 31.79 -2.96 39.69
CA ALA A 802 30.34 -2.77 39.55
C ALA A 802 29.78 -3.48 38.31
N GLN A 803 30.43 -3.32 37.14
CA GLN A 803 30.02 -3.97 35.89
C GLN A 803 30.08 -5.50 36.01
N SER A 804 31.17 -6.03 36.56
CA SER A 804 31.33 -7.48 36.76
C SER A 804 30.29 -8.04 37.72
N ALA A 805 29.97 -7.34 38.81
CA ALA A 805 28.91 -7.74 39.73
C ALA A 805 27.52 -7.71 39.07
N ALA A 806 27.19 -6.65 38.32
CA ALA A 806 25.90 -6.52 37.65
C ALA A 806 25.71 -7.58 36.55
N GLN A 807 26.73 -7.82 35.73
CA GLN A 807 26.70 -8.85 34.68
C GLN A 807 26.60 -10.27 35.26
N GLN A 808 27.29 -10.57 36.37
CA GLN A 808 27.16 -11.86 37.05
C GLN A 808 25.79 -12.05 37.70
N GLY A 809 25.26 -11.02 38.37
CA GLY A 809 23.93 -11.08 38.99
C GLY A 809 22.83 -11.31 37.95
N MET A 810 22.80 -10.49 36.90
CA MET A 810 21.81 -10.61 35.83
C MET A 810 21.92 -11.95 35.08
N ARG A 811 23.13 -12.44 34.81
CA ARG A 811 23.33 -13.78 34.20
C ARG A 811 22.65 -14.88 35.00
N ILE A 812 22.71 -14.84 36.34
CA ILE A 812 22.08 -15.85 37.18
C ILE A 812 20.54 -15.72 37.14
N TYR A 813 19.98 -14.51 37.14
CA TYR A 813 18.53 -14.31 36.91
C TYR A 813 18.09 -14.89 35.56
N THR A 814 18.81 -14.61 34.47
CA THR A 814 18.54 -15.19 33.14
C THR A 814 18.67 -16.71 33.14
N GLN A 815 19.68 -17.27 33.81
CA GLN A 815 19.86 -18.73 33.90
C GLN A 815 18.75 -19.42 34.71
N LEU A 816 18.27 -18.79 35.78
CA LEU A 816 17.16 -19.28 36.59
C LEU A 816 15.79 -19.06 35.94
N LYS A 817 15.69 -18.23 34.90
CA LYS A 817 14.42 -17.77 34.30
C LYS A 817 13.48 -17.14 35.34
N ALA A 818 14.08 -16.44 36.31
CA ALA A 818 13.39 -15.86 37.46
C ALA A 818 13.22 -14.34 37.30
N ASP A 819 12.07 -13.81 37.76
CA ASP A 819 11.78 -12.39 37.75
C ASP A 819 12.78 -11.58 38.60
N HIS A 820 13.10 -10.36 38.14
CA HIS A 820 13.96 -9.41 38.86
C HIS A 820 13.35 -8.00 38.87
N PRO A 821 13.71 -7.14 39.85
CA PRO A 821 13.28 -5.74 39.86
C PRO A 821 13.77 -4.96 38.63
N ALA A 822 12.88 -4.24 37.95
CA ALA A 822 13.22 -3.45 36.75
C ALA A 822 14.30 -2.35 36.96
N ASP A 823 14.59 -1.99 38.21
CA ASP A 823 15.72 -1.11 38.54
C ASP A 823 17.09 -1.81 38.40
N PHE A 824 17.13 -3.13 38.38
CA PHE A 824 18.35 -3.91 38.08
C PHE A 824 18.71 -3.88 36.59
N ASP A 825 17.72 -3.84 35.69
CA ASP A 825 17.96 -3.60 34.26
C ASP A 825 18.55 -2.20 34.04
N ARG A 826 17.89 -1.17 34.59
CA ARG A 826 18.37 0.22 34.55
C ARG A 826 19.79 0.34 35.08
N LEU A 827 20.07 -0.26 36.24
CA LEU A 827 21.39 -0.28 36.86
C LEU A 827 22.45 -0.94 35.96
N LEU A 828 22.11 -2.06 35.30
CA LEU A 828 23.01 -2.73 34.37
C LEU A 828 23.27 -1.87 33.12
N THR A 829 22.23 -1.25 32.55
CA THR A 829 22.34 -0.33 31.40
C THR A 829 23.19 0.90 31.74
N ASP A 830 22.94 1.56 32.87
CA ASP A 830 23.70 2.72 33.36
C ASP A 830 25.21 2.40 33.46
N ILE A 831 25.55 1.30 34.14
CA ILE A 831 26.94 0.87 34.35
C ILE A 831 27.62 0.48 33.02
N GLN A 832 26.89 -0.16 32.10
CA GLN A 832 27.41 -0.50 30.77
C GLN A 832 27.67 0.75 29.93
N ALA A 833 26.71 1.67 29.86
CA ALA A 833 26.81 2.91 29.10
C ALA A 833 28.00 3.77 29.56
N GLU A 834 28.24 3.88 30.86
CA GLU A 834 29.40 4.57 31.43
C GLU A 834 30.72 3.85 31.11
N ALA A 835 30.79 2.52 31.27
CA ALA A 835 31.99 1.76 30.92
C ALA A 835 32.36 1.92 29.44
N ASP A 836 31.38 1.91 28.53
CA ASP A 836 31.61 2.10 27.09
C ASP A 836 31.87 3.55 26.71
N LEU A 837 31.33 4.53 27.45
CA LEU A 837 31.72 5.94 27.34
C LEU A 837 33.19 6.13 27.71
N GLN A 838 33.65 5.52 28.80
CA GLN A 838 35.04 5.61 29.28
C GLN A 838 36.02 4.88 28.35
N ARG A 839 35.64 3.71 27.81
CA ARG A 839 36.42 2.99 26.78
C ARG A 839 36.59 3.83 25.50
N ARG A 840 35.52 4.41 24.98
CA ARG A 840 35.56 5.30 23.78
C ARG A 840 36.42 6.53 24.05
N SER A 841 36.18 7.21 25.18
CA SER A 841 36.93 8.40 25.61
C SER A 841 38.44 8.17 25.83
N LEU A 842 38.89 6.93 26.06
CA LEU A 842 40.31 6.57 26.07
C LEU A 842 40.82 6.19 24.68
N THR A 843 40.01 5.50 23.88
CA THR A 843 40.33 5.03 22.52
C THR A 843 40.49 6.18 21.51
N GLU A 844 39.82 7.31 21.76
CA GLU A 844 40.02 8.59 21.06
C GLU A 844 41.41 9.19 21.34
N LEU A 845 41.94 9.00 22.55
CA LEU A 845 43.24 9.53 22.97
C LEU A 845 44.46 8.73 22.45
N ARG A 846 44.27 7.79 21.51
CA ARG A 846 45.34 6.96 20.93
C ARG A 846 46.47 7.75 20.26
N MET A 847 46.21 8.99 19.85
CA MET A 847 47.19 9.89 19.22
C MET A 847 47.92 10.79 20.24
N VAL A 848 47.57 10.67 21.53
CA VAL A 848 48.02 11.58 22.62
C VAL A 848 48.64 10.81 23.79
N LEU A 849 48.17 9.58 24.05
CA LEU A 849 48.71 8.68 25.06
C LEU A 849 49.69 7.66 24.45
N ASP A 850 50.69 7.27 25.22
CA ASP A 850 51.54 6.11 24.91
C ASP A 850 50.68 4.83 24.73
N PRO A 851 50.91 3.98 23.70
CA PRO A 851 50.10 2.78 23.46
C PRO A 851 50.10 1.77 24.61
N GLY A 852 51.21 1.64 25.35
CA GLY A 852 51.31 0.78 26.52
C GLY A 852 50.48 1.32 27.69
N LEU A 853 50.57 2.63 27.95
CA LEU A 853 49.76 3.33 28.94
C LEU A 853 48.26 3.27 28.59
N LEU A 854 47.89 3.46 27.32
CA LEU A 854 46.51 3.33 26.87
C LEU A 854 45.97 1.91 27.10
N LYS A 855 46.73 0.88 26.70
CA LYS A 855 46.36 -0.52 26.95
C LYS A 855 46.18 -0.80 28.44
N ALA A 856 47.05 -0.25 29.30
CA ALA A 856 46.97 -0.42 30.74
C ALA A 856 45.80 0.37 31.38
N LYS A 857 45.45 1.56 30.88
CA LYS A 857 44.26 2.32 31.32
C LYS A 857 42.97 1.61 30.92
N LEU A 858 42.87 1.10 29.69
CA LEU A 858 41.72 0.32 29.22
C LEU A 858 41.54 -0.98 30.02
N ALA A 859 42.63 -1.70 30.30
CA ALA A 859 42.59 -2.95 31.07
C ALA A 859 42.04 -2.79 32.51
N LEU A 860 42.11 -1.59 33.10
CA LEU A 860 41.55 -1.30 34.43
C LEU A 860 40.03 -1.05 34.44
N ILE A 861 39.45 -0.68 33.29
CA ILE A 861 37.99 -0.52 33.10
C ILE A 861 37.35 -1.84 32.62
N GLY A 862 38.17 -2.82 32.21
CA GLY A 862 37.73 -4.11 31.71
C GLY A 862 37.08 -4.02 30.33
N GLY A 863 36.56 -5.16 29.85
CA GLY A 863 36.04 -5.36 28.49
C GLY A 863 36.84 -6.42 27.74
N GLU A 864 36.26 -7.02 26.70
CA GLU A 864 36.97 -8.02 25.90
C GLU A 864 38.09 -7.40 25.06
N GLN A 865 39.22 -8.11 24.93
CA GLN A 865 40.34 -7.70 24.07
C GLN A 865 40.12 -8.16 22.61
N SER A 866 38.89 -8.00 22.11
CA SER A 866 38.39 -8.56 20.85
C SER A 866 38.35 -7.54 19.69
N GLU A 867 39.21 -6.51 19.70
CA GLU A 867 39.54 -5.77 18.46
C GLU A 867 40.93 -5.07 18.53
N ALA A 868 41.97 -5.85 18.81
CA ALA A 868 43.35 -5.40 18.55
C ALA A 868 43.62 -5.39 17.04
N ARG A 869 43.08 -4.39 16.31
CA ARG A 869 43.39 -4.16 14.89
C ARG A 869 44.89 -3.94 14.73
N GLN A 870 45.59 -4.97 14.23
CA GLN A 870 46.90 -4.78 13.62
C GLN A 870 46.75 -3.70 12.53
N SER A 871 47.67 -2.74 12.54
CA SER A 871 47.54 -1.48 11.80
C SER A 871 48.90 -1.03 11.26
N PRO A 872 49.05 -0.83 9.94
CA PRO A 872 48.37 -1.51 8.83
C PRO A 872 48.95 -2.91 8.55
#